data_AF-S0DY24-F1
#
_entry.id   AF-S0DY24-F1
#
_cell.length_a   1.000
_cell.length_b   1.000
_cell.length_c   1.000
_cell.angle_alpha   90.00
_cell.angle_beta   90.00
_cell.angle_gamma   90.00
#
_symmetry.space_group_name_H-M   'P 1'
#
loop_
_entity.id
_entity.type
_entity.pdbx_description
1 polymer ?
#
loop_
_entity_poly.entity_id
_entity_poly.type
_entity_poly.pdbx_seq_one_letter_code
_entity_poly.pdbx_strand_id
1 'polypeptide(L)'
;MSSFRLLIEDGQFRDGYGRQVVLRGINLAADAKLPSEPDQPSHIPTDFFDGDNVSFHQRPFPKEDARSHFARLRRYGFNTIRYIFTWEALEAAGPGKYDEDFIQHTIDVLRIAKEYGFYIFMDPHQDVWSRFTGGSGAPLWTIYACGLNPQSFAATEAAIVQNTYPNPDEFPKMIWSTNYYRLAAGTIFTMFFAGKDFAPKCIIDGVNIQDYLQDHFMRACGQLAQRIHEAGDLEEVVVIGWESMNEPNKGMTGYKDLTVIPKEHPLKKGTCPTMWQTLLTGMGRACEVDTWEMGGLGPYKTGTTLVDPHGEVAWLPADYDDSRYGWKRDPGWKLGKCVWAQHGVWDMETDTLLRKDYFAKNPNTGKVIDYPQFTNTYFMDFWRKYVKTCRALHKDCIMLMQFPTLELPPEIKGTEDEDPRMAFTPHYYDGITLMTKHWNSTWNVDVVGVLRGKYWHPALAIRIGETAIRNCLRDQLATLRQEGLDRIGKHPCVLSEFGIPYDMDDKKAYKTGDYSSQSAAMDANYFAVEGSQIEGHCLWTYCARNDHLRGDFWNGEDLSILSLDDKPLPESPVPEYSQSSLDLARTATTANTKKDVADDRNVTPDNLKRTLTNPSISSAPSAKDPQLTNAPGFRAAEAFVRPTPTVVYGDIVSTGFDLRQCTYLLKVKAPKAAPDEAPTIVYLPEYHFPKEQCEVAVSSGKWELSTDDEEGTTLQKLKWWHAEGEQSLKISGLVRKHNVPVGSEEDAGYLEQCQQGYGFNFGSCSVM
;
A
#
# COMPACT_ATOMS: atom_id res chain seq x y z
N MET A 1 -24.21 -7.16 19.91
CA MET A 1 -23.01 -6.55 19.30
C MET A 1 -22.12 -7.68 18.83
N SER A 2 -21.77 -7.68 17.54
CA SER A 2 -20.75 -8.58 16.99
C SER A 2 -19.47 -8.44 17.80
N SER A 3 -18.89 -9.56 18.22
CA SER A 3 -17.56 -9.54 18.83
C SER A 3 -16.56 -9.37 17.68
N PHE A 4 -15.86 -8.24 17.63
CA PHE A 4 -14.75 -7.99 16.69
C PHE A 4 -13.46 -8.75 17.04
N ARG A 5 -13.56 -9.74 17.93
CA ARG A 5 -12.41 -10.54 18.31
C ARG A 5 -12.02 -11.43 17.14
N LEU A 6 -10.84 -11.17 16.59
CA LEU A 6 -10.21 -11.96 15.54
C LEU A 6 -9.21 -12.93 16.17
N LEU A 7 -9.43 -14.23 15.98
CA LEU A 7 -8.58 -15.31 16.45
C LEU A 7 -7.77 -15.87 15.27
N ILE A 8 -6.67 -16.57 15.57
CA ILE A 8 -5.92 -17.34 14.58
C ILE A 8 -5.98 -18.81 14.98
N GLU A 9 -6.54 -19.63 14.11
CA GLU A 9 -6.63 -21.08 14.29
C GLU A 9 -6.30 -21.77 12.98
N ASP A 10 -5.37 -22.73 13.01
CA ASP A 10 -5.00 -23.52 11.83
C ASP A 10 -4.60 -22.67 10.61
N GLY A 11 -3.89 -21.56 10.84
CA GLY A 11 -3.43 -20.64 9.79
C GLY A 11 -4.55 -19.80 9.17
N GLN A 12 -5.72 -19.73 9.81
CA GLN A 12 -6.87 -18.96 9.34
C GLN A 12 -7.30 -17.94 10.39
N PHE A 13 -7.80 -16.79 9.94
CA PHE A 13 -8.50 -15.87 10.82
C PHE A 13 -9.89 -16.42 11.16
N ARG A 14 -10.28 -16.35 12.43
CA ARG A 14 -11.55 -16.86 12.95
C ARG A 14 -12.28 -15.82 13.77
N ASP A 15 -13.61 -15.82 13.72
CA ASP A 15 -14.42 -15.05 14.66
C ASP A 15 -14.76 -15.89 15.91
N GLY A 16 -15.49 -15.28 16.85
CA GLY A 16 -15.93 -15.96 18.08
C GLY A 16 -16.88 -17.16 17.89
N TYR A 17 -17.39 -17.40 16.67
CA TYR A 17 -18.20 -18.57 16.32
C TYR A 17 -17.39 -19.65 15.58
N GLY A 18 -16.08 -19.45 15.39
CA GLY A 18 -15.21 -20.34 14.64
C GLY A 18 -15.39 -20.25 13.12
N ARG A 19 -16.07 -19.20 12.62
CA ARG A 19 -16.16 -18.94 11.17
C ARG A 19 -14.85 -18.38 10.67
N GLN A 20 -14.39 -18.83 9.51
CA GLN A 20 -13.26 -18.20 8.83
C GLN A 20 -13.62 -16.76 8.46
N VAL A 21 -12.77 -15.81 8.80
CA VAL A 21 -12.92 -14.39 8.44
C VAL A 21 -11.99 -14.10 7.25
N VAL A 22 -12.52 -13.47 6.21
CA VAL A 22 -11.70 -12.96 5.10
C VAL A 22 -11.44 -11.48 5.29
N LEU A 23 -10.18 -11.11 5.44
CA LEU A 23 -9.77 -9.71 5.54
C LEU A 23 -9.65 -9.13 4.14
N ARG A 24 -10.67 -8.39 3.71
CA ARG A 24 -10.65 -7.62 2.47
C ARG A 24 -10.44 -6.16 2.81
N GLY A 25 -9.23 -5.68 2.61
CA GLY A 25 -8.81 -4.38 3.09
C GLY A 25 -8.29 -3.43 2.05
N ILE A 26 -7.94 -2.26 2.55
CA ILE A 26 -7.37 -1.15 1.80
C ILE A 26 -6.33 -0.41 2.64
N ASN A 27 -5.33 0.14 1.98
CA ASN A 27 -4.33 1.03 2.56
C ASN A 27 -4.91 2.43 2.74
N LEU A 28 -4.78 3.00 3.94
CA LEU A 28 -5.34 4.30 4.30
C LEU A 28 -4.31 5.14 5.08
N ALA A 29 -3.71 6.18 4.53
CA ALA A 29 -3.85 6.70 3.16
C ALA A 29 -2.48 7.03 2.54
N ALA A 30 -2.36 7.02 1.21
CA ALA A 30 -1.09 7.33 0.54
C ALA A 30 -0.55 8.74 0.85
N ASP A 31 -1.42 9.71 1.09
CA ASP A 31 -1.03 11.07 1.47
C ASP A 31 -0.83 11.25 2.98
N ALA A 32 -1.11 10.23 3.81
CA ALA A 32 -0.70 10.21 5.21
C ALA A 32 0.84 10.13 5.37
N LYS A 33 1.55 9.91 4.26
CA LYS A 33 3.01 9.96 4.13
C LYS A 33 3.57 11.38 4.10
N LEU A 34 2.70 12.40 4.03
CA LEU A 34 3.06 13.81 3.85
C LEU A 34 2.43 14.70 4.93
N PRO A 35 3.14 15.75 5.41
CA PRO A 35 2.58 16.71 6.35
C PRO A 35 1.26 17.32 5.88
N SER A 36 0.36 17.60 6.83
CA SER A 36 -0.85 18.38 6.58
C SER A 36 -0.67 19.87 6.91
N GLU A 37 0.26 20.20 7.82
CA GLU A 37 0.58 21.58 8.17
C GLU A 37 2.10 21.79 8.35
N PRO A 38 2.73 22.71 7.59
CA PRO A 38 2.22 23.20 6.32
C PRO A 38 1.92 22.04 5.35
N ASP A 39 0.95 22.21 4.45
CA ASP A 39 0.69 21.19 3.42
C ASP A 39 1.91 21.09 2.49
N GLN A 40 2.69 20.01 2.65
CA GLN A 40 3.99 19.84 2.00
C GLN A 40 4.00 18.62 1.05
N PRO A 41 3.27 18.65 -0.08
CA PRO A 41 3.34 17.58 -1.06
C PRO A 41 4.69 17.58 -1.79
N SER A 42 5.01 16.46 -2.45
CA SER A 42 6.37 16.20 -2.98
C SER A 42 6.82 17.16 -4.09
N HIS A 43 5.89 17.89 -4.71
CA HIS A 43 6.18 18.85 -5.78
C HIS A 43 6.37 20.30 -5.27
N ILE A 44 6.24 20.54 -3.96
CA ILE A 44 6.37 21.89 -3.37
C ILE A 44 7.76 22.05 -2.74
N PRO A 45 8.63 22.93 -3.27
CA PRO A 45 9.99 23.11 -2.78
C PRO A 45 10.09 24.04 -1.56
N THR A 46 9.12 24.95 -1.41
CA THR A 46 9.13 25.99 -0.36
C THR A 46 9.19 25.35 1.02
N ASP A 47 10.11 25.84 1.85
CA ASP A 47 10.32 25.43 3.25
C ASP A 47 10.49 23.91 3.47
N PHE A 48 10.82 23.15 2.42
CA PHE A 48 10.90 21.69 2.47
C PHE A 48 11.80 21.17 3.60
N PHE A 49 12.94 21.84 3.86
CA PHE A 49 13.91 21.49 4.90
C PHE A 49 13.55 21.97 6.31
N ASP A 50 12.42 22.66 6.50
CA ASP A 50 11.84 22.95 7.81
C ASP A 50 11.05 21.75 8.35
N GLY A 51 11.74 20.61 8.48
CA GLY A 51 11.12 19.34 8.86
C GLY A 51 10.79 19.18 10.34
N ASP A 52 11.21 20.11 11.19
CA ASP A 52 11.04 20.00 12.64
C ASP A 52 9.70 20.61 13.08
N ASN A 53 9.10 21.45 12.23
CA ASN A 53 7.91 22.25 12.50
C ASN A 53 6.70 21.82 11.66
N VAL A 54 6.63 20.53 11.32
CA VAL A 54 5.52 19.94 10.57
C VAL A 54 4.56 19.18 11.48
N SER A 55 3.29 19.10 11.08
CA SER A 55 2.27 18.27 11.72
C SER A 55 1.46 17.48 10.69
N PHE A 56 0.95 16.33 11.13
CA PHE A 56 0.15 15.40 10.34
C PHE A 56 -1.30 15.30 10.85
N HIS A 57 -1.74 16.22 11.73
CA HIS A 57 -3.01 16.19 12.45
C HIS A 57 -4.30 16.20 11.59
N GLN A 58 -4.21 16.25 10.26
CA GLN A 58 -5.33 16.08 9.34
C GLN A 58 -5.17 14.87 8.40
N ARG A 59 -4.27 13.94 8.74
CA ARG A 59 -4.05 12.69 7.98
C ARG A 59 -4.65 11.50 8.74
N PRO A 60 -5.31 10.55 8.04
CA PRO A 60 -5.47 10.45 6.58
C PRO A 60 -6.47 11.44 5.97
N PHE A 61 -7.30 12.07 6.79
CA PHE A 61 -8.24 13.13 6.42
C PHE A 61 -8.74 13.82 7.70
N PRO A 62 -9.34 15.02 7.62
CA PRO A 62 -9.97 15.66 8.77
C PRO A 62 -11.03 14.76 9.45
N LYS A 63 -11.14 14.86 10.77
CA LYS A 63 -12.04 14.02 11.58
C LYS A 63 -13.50 14.17 11.16
N GLU A 64 -13.90 15.37 10.75
CA GLU A 64 -15.23 15.72 10.28
C GLU A 64 -15.65 14.95 9.02
N ASP A 65 -14.70 14.59 8.16
CA ASP A 65 -14.94 13.90 6.90
C ASP A 65 -14.88 12.37 7.03
N ALA A 66 -14.33 11.88 8.15
CA ALA A 66 -14.09 10.46 8.38
C ALA A 66 -15.30 9.55 8.14
N ARG A 67 -16.51 9.98 8.55
CA ARG A 67 -17.74 9.21 8.36
C ARG A 67 -18.07 8.97 6.89
N SER A 68 -17.90 9.99 6.04
CA SER A 68 -18.14 9.87 4.60
C SER A 68 -17.15 8.88 3.97
N HIS A 69 -15.87 9.01 4.31
CA HIS A 69 -14.83 8.13 3.79
C HIS A 69 -15.04 6.67 4.23
N PHE A 70 -15.34 6.42 5.51
CA PHE A 70 -15.59 5.08 6.02
C PHE A 70 -16.88 4.45 5.46
N ALA A 71 -17.96 5.22 5.32
CA ALA A 71 -19.18 4.75 4.65
C ALA A 71 -18.89 4.31 3.20
N ARG A 72 -18.09 5.10 2.46
CA ARG A 72 -17.68 4.78 1.10
C ARG A 72 -16.86 3.48 1.03
N LEU A 73 -15.86 3.34 1.91
CA LEU A 73 -15.03 2.12 1.96
C LEU A 73 -15.87 0.87 2.26
N ARG A 74 -16.84 0.97 3.19
CA ARG A 74 -17.79 -0.12 3.46
C ARG A 74 -18.68 -0.43 2.26
N ARG A 75 -19.18 0.60 1.55
CA ARG A 75 -19.95 0.43 0.32
C ARG A 75 -19.17 -0.24 -0.79
N TYR A 76 -17.85 -0.05 -0.84
CA TYR A 76 -16.96 -0.79 -1.75
C TYR A 76 -16.62 -2.21 -1.28
N GLY A 77 -17.15 -2.64 -0.13
CA GLY A 77 -16.99 -3.99 0.41
C GLY A 77 -15.70 -4.23 1.18
N PHE A 78 -14.98 -3.17 1.58
CA PHE A 78 -13.81 -3.33 2.44
C PHE A 78 -14.26 -3.50 3.89
N ASN A 79 -13.64 -4.45 4.60
CA ASN A 79 -13.85 -4.68 6.03
C ASN A 79 -12.56 -4.51 6.86
N THR A 80 -11.43 -4.27 6.21
CA THR A 80 -10.12 -4.16 6.86
C THR A 80 -9.41 -2.88 6.39
N ILE A 81 -8.64 -2.25 7.28
CA ILE A 81 -7.81 -1.10 6.94
C ILE A 81 -6.37 -1.37 7.40
N ARG A 82 -5.42 -1.22 6.47
CA ARG A 82 -4.01 -1.02 6.79
C ARG A 82 -3.82 0.47 7.05
N TYR A 83 -3.76 0.86 8.32
CA TYR A 83 -3.73 2.26 8.73
C TYR A 83 -2.29 2.76 8.74
N ILE A 84 -1.99 3.63 7.77
CA ILE A 84 -0.66 4.17 7.53
C ILE A 84 -0.40 5.34 8.49
N PHE A 85 0.72 5.26 9.19
CA PHE A 85 1.34 6.41 9.84
C PHE A 85 2.85 6.36 9.59
N THR A 86 3.52 7.51 9.58
CA THR A 86 4.97 7.57 9.43
C THR A 86 5.64 7.80 10.79
N TRP A 87 6.91 7.44 10.92
CA TRP A 87 7.70 7.82 12.08
C TRP A 87 7.83 9.34 12.22
N GLU A 88 7.91 10.07 11.09
CA GLU A 88 7.90 11.53 11.06
C GLU A 88 6.62 12.10 11.67
N ALA A 89 5.46 11.53 11.36
CA ALA A 89 4.18 11.97 11.94
C ALA A 89 4.15 11.87 13.48
N LEU A 90 4.93 10.97 14.06
CA LEU A 90 5.01 10.78 15.50
C LEU A 90 6.10 11.60 16.17
N GLU A 91 7.25 11.84 15.51
CA GLU A 91 8.48 12.34 16.16
C GLU A 91 9.25 13.35 15.29
N ALA A 92 8.56 14.22 14.53
CA ALA A 92 9.17 15.23 13.65
C ALA A 92 10.10 16.21 14.38
N ALA A 93 9.66 16.75 15.52
CA ALA A 93 10.35 17.83 16.26
C ALA A 93 11.69 17.43 16.90
N GLY A 94 12.06 16.15 16.84
CA GLY A 94 13.31 15.62 17.35
C GLY A 94 13.14 14.39 18.26
N PRO A 95 14.26 13.74 18.61
CA PRO A 95 14.25 12.52 19.42
C PRO A 95 13.55 12.74 20.77
N GLY A 96 12.58 11.88 21.08
CA GLY A 96 11.76 11.86 22.29
C GLY A 96 10.66 12.92 22.35
N LYS A 97 10.42 13.68 21.27
CA LYS A 97 9.39 14.73 21.21
C LYS A 97 8.24 14.28 20.32
N TYR A 98 7.18 13.77 20.93
CA TYR A 98 6.05 13.19 20.20
C TYR A 98 4.96 14.22 19.85
N ASP A 99 4.39 14.12 18.65
CA ASP A 99 3.22 14.90 18.22
C ASP A 99 1.93 14.31 18.81
N GLU A 100 1.56 14.81 19.98
CA GLU A 100 0.36 14.39 20.70
C GLU A 100 -0.95 14.80 20.01
N ASP A 101 -0.92 15.86 19.20
CA ASP A 101 -2.10 16.31 18.46
C ASP A 101 -2.41 15.36 17.30
N PHE A 102 -1.38 14.90 16.57
CA PHE A 102 -1.53 13.84 15.58
C PHE A 102 -1.98 12.52 16.21
N ILE A 103 -1.37 12.10 17.32
CA ILE A 103 -1.77 10.86 18.01
C ILE A 103 -3.25 10.92 18.44
N GLN A 104 -3.69 12.05 19.00
CA GLN A 104 -5.07 12.23 19.39
C GLN A 104 -6.02 12.24 18.19
N HIS A 105 -5.62 12.84 17.07
CA HIS A 105 -6.35 12.77 15.81
C HIS A 105 -6.53 11.32 15.33
N THR A 106 -5.46 10.52 15.34
CA THR A 106 -5.52 9.09 14.97
C THR A 106 -6.52 8.32 15.84
N ILE A 107 -6.49 8.50 17.16
CA ILE A 107 -7.43 7.84 18.09
C ILE A 107 -8.89 8.21 17.74
N ASP A 108 -9.14 9.47 17.45
CA ASP A 108 -10.48 9.95 17.08
C ASP A 108 -10.97 9.36 15.76
N VAL A 109 -10.10 9.26 14.75
CA VAL A 109 -10.41 8.61 13.48
C VAL A 109 -10.67 7.12 13.67
N LEU A 110 -9.86 6.42 14.48
CA LEU A 110 -10.05 5.00 14.81
C LEU A 110 -11.38 4.74 15.52
N ARG A 111 -11.81 5.64 16.42
CA ARG A 111 -13.13 5.55 17.07
C ARG A 111 -14.27 5.67 16.08
N ILE A 112 -14.15 6.52 15.06
CA ILE A 112 -15.17 6.60 14.00
C ILE A 112 -15.13 5.32 13.16
N ALA A 113 -13.94 4.83 12.79
CA ALA A 113 -13.81 3.59 12.02
C ALA A 113 -14.43 2.38 12.72
N LYS A 114 -14.36 2.32 14.06
CA LYS A 114 -15.02 1.30 14.89
C LYS A 114 -16.53 1.23 14.63
N GLU A 115 -17.20 2.36 14.42
CA GLU A 115 -18.64 2.41 14.15
C GLU A 115 -19.01 1.76 12.81
N TYR A 116 -18.05 1.63 11.89
CA TYR A 116 -18.22 1.00 10.58
C TYR A 116 -17.73 -0.47 10.56
N GLY A 117 -17.33 -1.00 11.71
CA GLY A 117 -16.94 -2.40 11.88
C GLY A 117 -15.71 -2.80 11.07
N PHE A 118 -14.71 -1.92 10.99
CA PHE A 118 -13.42 -2.25 10.40
C PHE A 118 -12.51 -3.04 11.35
N TYR A 119 -11.77 -3.99 10.79
CA TYR A 119 -10.54 -4.49 11.39
C TYR A 119 -9.37 -3.61 10.96
N ILE A 120 -8.57 -3.12 11.89
CA ILE A 120 -7.47 -2.20 11.59
C ILE A 120 -6.17 -2.75 12.15
N PHE A 121 -5.15 -2.83 11.31
CA PHE A 121 -3.78 -3.00 11.79
C PHE A 121 -2.96 -1.77 11.45
N MET A 122 -2.08 -1.41 12.38
CA MET A 122 -1.28 -0.19 12.33
C MET A 122 0.01 -0.46 11.56
N ASP A 123 0.31 0.36 10.55
CA ASP A 123 1.47 0.23 9.67
C ASP A 123 2.42 1.43 9.84
N PRO A 124 3.60 1.23 10.47
CA PRO A 124 4.70 2.19 10.43
C PRO A 124 5.29 2.24 9.02
N HIS A 125 4.74 3.14 8.23
CA HIS A 125 4.99 3.23 6.80
C HIS A 125 6.26 4.02 6.50
N GLN A 126 7.01 3.56 5.50
CA GLN A 126 8.16 4.25 4.95
C GLN A 126 8.35 3.83 3.50
N ASP A 127 8.86 4.75 2.69
CA ASP A 127 9.44 4.48 1.38
C ASP A 127 10.82 5.11 1.36
N VAL A 128 11.84 4.35 0.97
CA VAL A 128 13.19 4.90 0.82
C VAL A 128 13.64 5.71 2.05
N TRP A 129 13.32 5.23 3.26
CA TRP A 129 13.61 5.86 4.54
C TRP A 129 12.84 7.14 4.88
N SER A 130 12.86 8.18 4.05
CA SER A 130 12.37 9.52 4.40
C SER A 130 12.00 10.35 3.18
N ARG A 131 11.14 11.37 3.34
CA ARG A 131 10.85 12.33 2.25
C ARG A 131 12.09 13.09 1.78
N PHE A 132 13.04 13.30 2.68
CA PHE A 132 14.33 13.93 2.41
C PHE A 132 15.32 13.03 1.66
N THR A 133 15.03 11.73 1.56
CA THR A 133 15.77 10.76 0.74
C THR A 133 14.99 10.34 -0.51
N GLY A 134 13.90 11.07 -0.81
CA GLY A 134 13.09 10.93 -2.02
C GLY A 134 11.89 10.00 -1.85
N GLY A 135 11.58 9.57 -0.63
CA GLY A 135 10.41 8.73 -0.33
C GLY A 135 9.52 9.29 0.78
N SER A 136 9.38 8.57 1.90
CA SER A 136 8.58 8.95 3.09
C SER A 136 8.99 8.11 4.31
N GLY A 137 8.58 8.49 5.52
CA GLY A 137 8.71 7.62 6.70
C GLY A 137 9.40 8.27 7.89
N ALA A 138 10.73 8.29 7.91
CA ALA A 138 11.54 8.74 9.03
C ALA A 138 11.70 10.28 9.07
N PRO A 139 11.73 10.88 10.28
CA PRO A 139 11.89 12.32 10.44
C PRO A 139 13.29 12.80 10.05
N LEU A 140 13.39 14.10 9.74
CA LEU A 140 14.59 14.79 9.29
C LEU A 140 15.81 14.54 10.19
N TRP A 141 15.61 14.55 11.51
CA TRP A 141 16.67 14.39 12.49
C TRP A 141 17.42 13.07 12.34
N THR A 142 16.80 12.01 11.81
CA THR A 142 17.46 10.70 11.60
C THR A 142 18.59 10.78 10.57
N ILE A 143 18.46 11.66 9.58
CA ILE A 143 19.46 11.89 8.55
C ILE A 143 20.64 12.65 9.14
N TYR A 144 20.36 13.68 9.95
CA TYR A 144 21.38 14.39 10.71
C TYR A 144 22.08 13.46 11.69
N ALA A 145 21.36 12.58 12.40
CA ALA A 145 21.94 11.57 13.29
C ALA A 145 22.91 10.64 12.55
N CYS A 146 22.61 10.26 11.30
CA CYS A 146 23.52 9.49 10.43
C CYS A 146 24.73 10.30 9.89
N GLY A 147 24.83 11.59 10.21
CA GLY A 147 25.93 12.46 9.81
C GLY A 147 25.79 13.01 8.39
N LEU A 148 24.61 12.90 7.77
CA LEU A 148 24.34 13.33 6.41
C LEU A 148 23.70 14.72 6.37
N ASN A 149 23.99 15.48 5.31
CA ASN A 149 23.42 16.79 5.02
C ASN A 149 22.39 16.70 3.88
N PRO A 150 21.08 16.67 4.16
CA PRO A 150 20.06 16.49 3.12
C PRO A 150 19.98 17.66 2.14
N GLN A 151 20.45 18.85 2.51
CA GLN A 151 20.48 20.02 1.60
C GLN A 151 21.45 19.82 0.43
N SER A 152 22.45 18.97 0.60
CA SER A 152 23.47 18.69 -0.41
C SER A 152 23.15 17.51 -1.32
N PHE A 153 22.05 16.80 -1.06
CA PHE A 153 21.76 15.55 -1.77
C PHE A 153 21.51 15.73 -3.26
N ALA A 154 20.91 16.85 -3.68
CA ALA A 154 20.66 17.15 -5.08
C ALA A 154 21.98 17.29 -5.87
N ALA A 155 22.95 18.04 -5.34
CA ALA A 155 24.25 18.25 -5.98
C ALA A 155 25.10 16.97 -6.00
N THR A 156 25.09 16.21 -4.90
CA THR A 156 25.89 14.97 -4.81
C THR A 156 25.21 13.75 -5.41
N GLU A 157 23.95 13.89 -5.82
CA GLU A 157 23.04 12.79 -6.15
C GLU A 157 22.96 11.71 -5.04
N ALA A 158 23.12 12.12 -3.77
CA ALA A 158 23.01 11.19 -2.64
C ALA A 158 21.57 10.69 -2.45
N ALA A 159 20.60 11.47 -2.93
CA ALA A 159 19.22 11.10 -3.21
C ALA A 159 18.68 12.01 -4.32
N ILE A 160 17.75 11.49 -5.13
CA ILE A 160 16.95 12.23 -6.10
C ILE A 160 15.57 12.47 -5.48
N VAL A 161 15.26 13.73 -5.16
CA VAL A 161 14.07 14.14 -4.41
C VAL A 161 13.27 15.12 -5.25
N GLN A 162 11.95 14.91 -5.38
CA GLN A 162 11.10 15.77 -6.20
C GLN A 162 11.06 17.23 -5.70
N ASN A 163 11.00 17.44 -4.38
CA ASN A 163 10.96 18.76 -3.76
C ASN A 163 12.22 19.61 -4.07
N THR A 164 13.35 18.98 -4.39
CA THR A 164 14.60 19.65 -4.74
C THR A 164 14.97 19.51 -6.21
N TYR A 165 14.10 18.89 -7.01
CA TYR A 165 14.34 18.68 -8.42
C TYR A 165 14.19 20.03 -9.17
N PRO A 166 15.05 20.36 -10.16
CA PRO A 166 15.03 21.69 -10.79
C PRO A 166 13.67 22.11 -11.34
N ASN A 167 12.92 21.17 -11.91
CA ASN A 167 11.52 21.34 -12.25
C ASN A 167 10.69 20.17 -11.68
N PRO A 168 10.00 20.33 -10.54
CA PRO A 168 9.26 19.25 -9.90
C PRO A 168 8.18 18.59 -10.77
N ASP A 169 7.64 19.31 -11.75
CA ASP A 169 6.64 18.77 -12.69
C ASP A 169 7.25 17.85 -13.77
N GLU A 170 8.57 17.94 -13.98
CA GLU A 170 9.34 17.08 -14.88
C GLU A 170 10.04 15.92 -14.14
N PHE A 171 9.71 15.70 -12.86
CA PHE A 171 10.29 14.62 -12.07
C PHE A 171 10.00 13.26 -12.73
N PRO A 172 11.03 12.46 -13.09
CA PRO A 172 10.81 11.24 -13.85
C PRO A 172 10.00 10.19 -13.09
N LYS A 173 8.92 9.68 -13.71
CA LYS A 173 8.04 8.64 -13.15
C LYS A 173 8.87 7.47 -12.58
N MET A 174 8.57 7.01 -11.36
CA MET A 174 9.23 5.87 -10.69
C MET A 174 10.74 6.00 -10.41
N ILE A 175 11.40 7.12 -10.69
CA ILE A 175 12.84 7.28 -10.43
C ILE A 175 13.18 7.24 -8.93
N TRP A 176 12.23 7.65 -8.09
CA TRP A 176 12.38 7.70 -6.64
C TRP A 176 12.82 6.36 -6.03
N SER A 177 12.37 5.25 -6.61
CA SER A 177 12.71 3.90 -6.14
C SER A 177 14.20 3.56 -6.30
N THR A 178 14.93 4.26 -7.18
CA THR A 178 16.38 4.08 -7.35
C THR A 178 17.18 4.60 -6.15
N ASN A 179 16.57 5.44 -5.31
CA ASN A 179 17.22 5.98 -4.12
C ASN A 179 17.62 4.91 -3.11
N TYR A 180 16.97 3.73 -3.07
CA TYR A 180 17.40 2.59 -2.26
C TYR A 180 18.87 2.20 -2.52
N TYR A 181 19.39 2.52 -3.70
CA TYR A 181 20.76 2.20 -4.13
C TYR A 181 21.67 3.43 -4.20
N ARG A 182 21.28 4.54 -3.56
CA ARG A 182 22.09 5.76 -3.45
C ARG A 182 22.68 5.91 -2.06
N LEU A 183 23.59 6.87 -1.92
CA LEU A 183 24.38 7.06 -0.71
C LEU A 183 23.51 7.16 0.55
N ALA A 184 22.46 8.00 0.51
CA ALA A 184 21.70 8.33 1.70
C ALA A 184 20.94 7.10 2.24
N ALA A 185 20.00 6.55 1.48
CA ALA A 185 19.22 5.40 1.91
C ALA A 185 20.10 4.16 2.14
N GLY A 186 21.05 3.90 1.23
CA GLY A 186 21.97 2.77 1.37
C GLY A 186 22.80 2.85 2.66
N THR A 187 23.26 4.04 3.06
CA THR A 187 23.96 4.26 4.34
C THR A 187 23.02 4.07 5.52
N ILE A 188 21.86 4.73 5.51
CA ILE A 188 20.97 4.78 6.67
C ILE A 188 20.39 3.40 6.97
N PHE A 189 19.92 2.64 5.97
CA PHE A 189 19.44 1.28 6.19
C PHE A 189 20.55 0.34 6.70
N THR A 190 21.79 0.52 6.25
CA THR A 190 22.94 -0.23 6.78
C THR A 190 23.17 0.09 8.25
N MET A 191 23.09 1.38 8.63
CA MET A 191 23.20 1.79 10.03
C MET A 191 22.03 1.26 10.87
N PHE A 192 20.81 1.32 10.36
CA PHE A 192 19.60 0.91 11.06
C PHE A 192 19.54 -0.60 11.35
N PHE A 193 19.94 -1.46 10.40
CA PHE A 193 19.89 -2.91 10.60
C PHE A 193 21.20 -3.52 11.07
N ALA A 194 22.35 -2.98 10.64
CA ALA A 194 23.66 -3.61 10.81
C ALA A 194 24.77 -2.63 11.25
N GLY A 195 24.41 -1.49 11.84
CA GLY A 195 25.34 -0.44 12.26
C GLY A 195 26.38 -0.90 13.28
N LYS A 196 26.06 -1.86 14.17
CA LYS A 196 27.03 -2.41 15.12
C LYS A 196 28.17 -3.16 14.44
N ASP A 197 27.86 -3.84 13.34
CA ASP A 197 28.82 -4.66 12.59
C ASP A 197 29.62 -3.82 11.60
N PHE A 198 28.94 -2.92 10.86
CA PHE A 198 29.56 -2.20 9.75
C PHE A 198 29.91 -0.74 10.04
N ALA A 199 29.27 -0.12 11.03
CA ALA A 199 29.52 1.25 11.46
C ALA A 199 29.82 1.37 12.98
N PRO A 200 30.71 0.56 13.57
CA PRO A 200 30.94 0.52 15.02
C PRO A 200 31.42 1.85 15.62
N LYS A 201 32.02 2.75 14.84
CA LYS A 201 32.43 4.09 15.32
C LYS A 201 31.28 5.08 15.39
N CYS A 202 30.13 4.77 14.79
CA CYS A 202 28.97 5.65 14.77
C CYS A 202 28.20 5.49 16.08
N ILE A 203 28.57 6.28 17.09
CA ILE A 203 27.99 6.25 18.43
C ILE A 203 27.41 7.64 18.76
N ILE A 204 26.18 7.64 19.27
CA ILE A 204 25.44 8.81 19.76
C ILE A 204 24.96 8.50 21.17
N ASP A 205 25.16 9.42 22.11
CA ASP A 205 24.72 9.29 23.51
C ASP A 205 25.18 7.97 24.18
N GLY A 206 26.37 7.50 23.79
CA GLY A 206 26.97 6.28 24.32
C GLY A 206 26.43 4.97 23.74
N VAL A 207 25.51 5.03 22.78
CA VAL A 207 24.96 3.84 22.08
C VAL A 207 25.29 3.86 20.59
N ASN A 208 25.41 2.69 19.96
CA ASN A 208 25.62 2.63 18.51
C ASN A 208 24.40 3.16 17.76
N ILE A 209 24.64 3.80 16.60
CA ILE A 209 23.60 4.37 15.74
C ILE A 209 22.47 3.39 15.40
N GLN A 210 22.77 2.09 15.31
CA GLN A 210 21.77 1.04 15.11
C GLN A 210 20.74 1.03 16.24
N ASP A 211 21.21 0.90 17.48
CA ASP A 211 20.32 0.84 18.64
C ASP A 211 19.66 2.21 18.87
N TYR A 212 20.37 3.32 18.64
CA TYR A 212 19.79 4.67 18.71
C TYR A 212 18.56 4.82 17.80
N LEU A 213 18.69 4.50 16.50
CA LEU A 213 17.59 4.65 15.55
C LEU A 213 16.47 3.64 15.80
N GLN A 214 16.80 2.36 16.06
CA GLN A 214 15.80 1.33 16.33
C GLN A 214 14.99 1.65 17.59
N ASP A 215 15.66 2.05 18.69
CA ASP A 215 15.00 2.30 19.96
C ASP A 215 14.15 3.57 19.91
N HIS A 216 14.51 4.59 19.12
CA HIS A 216 13.64 5.75 18.89
C HIS A 216 12.44 5.41 18.01
N PHE A 217 12.63 4.71 16.90
CA PHE A 217 11.53 4.24 16.03
C PHE A 217 10.52 3.40 16.82
N MET A 218 11.01 2.42 17.60
CA MET A 218 10.17 1.55 18.43
C MET A 218 9.45 2.33 19.53
N ARG A 219 10.11 3.29 20.19
CA ARG A 219 9.46 4.12 21.22
C ARG A 219 8.41 5.07 20.63
N ALA A 220 8.62 5.60 19.43
CA ALA A 220 7.60 6.39 18.75
C ALA A 220 6.35 5.54 18.44
N CYS A 221 6.52 4.37 17.81
CA CYS A 221 5.40 3.43 17.59
C CYS A 221 4.74 3.01 18.93
N GLY A 222 5.56 2.77 19.95
CA GLY A 222 5.13 2.46 21.31
C GLY A 222 4.33 3.60 21.95
N GLN A 223 4.65 4.86 21.69
CA GLN A 223 3.87 6.00 22.18
C GLN A 223 2.45 5.98 21.62
N LEU A 224 2.31 5.76 20.30
CA LEU A 224 0.99 5.61 19.68
C LEU A 224 0.23 4.41 20.27
N ALA A 225 0.90 3.25 20.38
CA ALA A 225 0.31 2.06 21.00
C ALA A 225 -0.14 2.33 22.45
N GLN A 226 0.65 3.06 23.23
CA GLN A 226 0.33 3.43 24.59
C GLN A 226 -0.94 4.30 24.65
N ARG A 227 -1.07 5.30 23.77
CA ARG A 227 -2.26 6.15 23.76
C ARG A 227 -3.51 5.42 23.25
N ILE A 228 -3.35 4.46 22.32
CA ILE A 228 -4.43 3.55 21.91
C ILE A 228 -4.87 2.66 23.09
N HIS A 229 -3.92 2.14 23.88
CA HIS A 229 -4.19 1.36 25.08
C HIS A 229 -4.94 2.18 26.14
N GLU A 230 -4.45 3.39 26.43
CA GLU A 230 -5.03 4.31 27.41
C GLU A 230 -6.45 4.78 27.02
N ALA A 231 -6.77 4.82 25.72
CA ALA A 231 -8.12 5.10 25.24
C ALA A 231 -9.14 4.04 25.72
N GLY A 232 -8.70 2.79 25.94
CA GLY A 232 -9.47 1.72 26.58
C GLY A 232 -10.63 1.13 25.76
N ASP A 233 -10.87 1.63 24.54
CA ASP A 233 -12.05 1.29 23.74
C ASP A 233 -11.74 0.92 22.27
N LEU A 234 -10.46 0.65 21.96
CA LEU A 234 -9.95 0.42 20.60
C LEU A 234 -9.29 -0.95 20.38
N GLU A 235 -8.45 -1.40 21.31
CA GLU A 235 -7.73 -2.69 21.23
C GLU A 235 -8.71 -3.87 21.22
N GLU A 236 -8.46 -4.86 20.36
CA GLU A 236 -9.30 -6.06 20.20
C GLU A 236 -10.76 -5.76 19.78
N VAL A 237 -11.04 -4.51 19.38
CA VAL A 237 -12.34 -4.06 18.89
C VAL A 237 -12.22 -3.53 17.47
N VAL A 238 -11.38 -2.53 17.25
CA VAL A 238 -11.12 -1.99 15.90
C VAL A 238 -9.63 -2.15 15.55
N VAL A 239 -8.72 -1.97 16.52
CA VAL A 239 -7.28 -2.21 16.33
C VAL A 239 -6.96 -3.66 16.69
N ILE A 240 -6.64 -4.47 15.68
CA ILE A 240 -6.36 -5.90 15.80
C ILE A 240 -4.87 -6.24 15.89
N GLY A 241 -3.99 -5.33 15.46
CA GLY A 241 -2.59 -5.70 15.26
C GLY A 241 -1.67 -4.59 14.79
N TRP A 242 -0.39 -4.95 14.66
CA TRP A 242 0.70 -4.07 14.27
C TRP A 242 1.56 -4.76 13.22
N GLU A 243 1.83 -4.07 12.12
CA GLU A 243 2.86 -4.46 11.17
C GLU A 243 4.23 -3.93 11.61
N SER A 244 5.32 -4.61 11.24
CA SER A 244 6.68 -4.28 11.67
C SER A 244 7.22 -2.95 11.15
N MET A 245 7.32 -2.85 9.84
CA MET A 245 7.86 -1.73 9.09
C MET A 245 7.52 -2.02 7.63
N ASN A 246 7.00 -1.03 6.91
CA ASN A 246 6.76 -1.18 5.49
C ASN A 246 8.08 -1.47 4.75
N GLU A 247 8.10 -2.49 3.90
CA GLU A 247 9.18 -2.82 2.95
C GLU A 247 10.62 -2.62 3.49
N PRO A 248 11.04 -3.34 4.55
CA PRO A 248 12.35 -3.14 5.15
C PRO A 248 13.48 -3.44 4.14
N ASN A 249 14.47 -2.55 4.06
CA ASN A 249 15.59 -2.66 3.13
C ASN A 249 16.92 -2.90 3.88
N LYS A 250 17.80 -3.73 3.31
CA LYS A 250 19.09 -4.10 3.93
C LYS A 250 20.21 -3.06 3.74
N GLY A 251 19.99 -2.03 2.93
CA GLY A 251 21.02 -1.08 2.51
C GLY A 251 22.17 -1.79 1.79
N MET A 252 23.40 -1.48 2.17
CA MET A 252 24.61 -2.14 1.65
C MET A 252 24.88 -3.50 2.25
N THR A 253 24.14 -3.92 3.29
CA THR A 253 24.39 -5.19 3.99
C THR A 253 24.29 -6.36 3.01
N GLY A 254 25.38 -7.11 2.85
CA GLY A 254 25.50 -8.20 1.88
C GLY A 254 26.07 -7.82 0.50
N TYR A 255 26.46 -6.56 0.27
CA TYR A 255 27.11 -6.17 -0.97
C TYR A 255 28.46 -6.87 -1.14
N LYS A 256 28.61 -7.58 -2.26
CA LYS A 256 29.82 -8.36 -2.59
C LYS A 256 30.93 -7.52 -3.21
N ASP A 257 30.56 -6.49 -3.95
CA ASP A 257 31.50 -5.62 -4.64
C ASP A 257 30.87 -4.23 -4.83
N LEU A 258 31.47 -3.20 -4.21
CA LEU A 258 30.98 -1.82 -4.28
C LEU A 258 31.19 -1.17 -5.66
N THR A 259 32.03 -1.74 -6.54
CA THR A 259 32.34 -1.15 -7.86
C THR A 259 31.41 -1.60 -8.97
N VAL A 260 30.37 -2.37 -8.66
CA VAL A 260 29.41 -2.87 -9.65
C VAL A 260 27.99 -2.61 -9.17
N ILE A 261 27.08 -2.41 -10.12
CA ILE A 261 25.65 -2.45 -9.83
C ILE A 261 25.25 -3.92 -9.77
N PRO A 262 24.79 -4.46 -8.63
CA PRO A 262 24.38 -5.85 -8.52
C PRO A 262 23.33 -6.22 -9.59
N LYS A 263 23.41 -7.45 -10.08
CA LYS A 263 22.52 -7.92 -11.16
C LYS A 263 21.09 -8.12 -10.67
N GLU A 264 20.98 -8.45 -9.39
CA GLU A 264 19.76 -8.65 -8.63
C GLU A 264 19.00 -7.35 -8.35
N HIS A 265 19.56 -6.16 -8.63
CA HIS A 265 18.83 -4.89 -8.49
C HIS A 265 17.73 -4.82 -9.55
N PRO A 266 16.45 -4.88 -9.14
CA PRO A 266 15.33 -4.96 -10.09
C PRO A 266 15.02 -3.61 -10.74
N LEU A 267 15.42 -2.49 -10.12
CA LEU A 267 15.03 -1.14 -10.51
C LEU A 267 16.25 -0.32 -10.94
N LYS A 268 16.27 0.10 -12.20
CA LYS A 268 17.30 0.98 -12.80
C LYS A 268 16.60 1.99 -13.71
N LYS A 269 16.76 3.28 -13.43
CA LYS A 269 16.18 4.38 -14.21
C LYS A 269 16.95 5.67 -13.94
N GLY A 270 17.12 6.52 -14.96
CA GLY A 270 17.93 7.72 -14.85
C GLY A 270 19.39 7.37 -14.54
N THR A 271 20.08 8.22 -13.79
CA THR A 271 21.43 7.90 -13.29
C THR A 271 21.37 6.70 -12.32
N CYS A 272 22.28 5.75 -12.47
CA CYS A 272 22.37 4.56 -11.62
C CYS A 272 23.83 4.36 -11.20
N PRO A 273 24.28 5.00 -10.10
CA PRO A 273 25.64 4.86 -9.62
C PRO A 273 25.90 3.50 -8.97
N THR A 274 27.14 3.02 -9.05
CA THR A 274 27.67 2.00 -8.13
C THR A 274 27.82 2.60 -6.75
N MET A 275 27.78 1.79 -5.68
CA MET A 275 28.00 2.35 -4.34
C MET A 275 29.37 2.99 -4.19
N TRP A 276 30.39 2.52 -4.92
CA TRP A 276 31.68 3.21 -4.97
C TRP A 276 31.56 4.64 -5.51
N GLN A 277 30.84 4.84 -6.62
CA GLN A 277 30.59 6.17 -7.17
C GLN A 277 29.79 7.03 -6.20
N THR A 278 28.81 6.48 -5.47
CA THR A 278 28.05 7.26 -4.46
C THR A 278 28.92 7.72 -3.29
N LEU A 279 29.94 6.94 -2.90
CA LEU A 279 30.93 7.36 -1.89
C LEU A 279 31.79 8.54 -2.38
N LEU A 280 32.18 8.52 -3.65
CA LEU A 280 32.95 9.58 -4.29
C LEU A 280 32.12 10.86 -4.47
N THR A 281 30.95 10.78 -5.10
CA THR A 281 30.08 11.95 -5.29
C THR A 281 29.60 12.51 -3.96
N GLY A 282 29.35 11.66 -2.97
CA GLY A 282 29.03 12.07 -1.60
C GLY A 282 30.11 12.89 -0.90
N MET A 283 31.36 12.84 -1.39
CA MET A 283 32.46 13.66 -0.91
C MET A 283 32.90 14.70 -1.94
N GLY A 284 32.04 15.05 -2.90
CA GLY A 284 32.26 16.15 -3.83
C GLY A 284 33.09 15.82 -5.07
N ARG A 285 33.36 14.54 -5.35
CA ARG A 285 34.09 14.12 -6.55
C ARG A 285 33.15 13.92 -7.73
N ALA A 286 33.56 14.37 -8.91
CA ALA A 286 32.84 14.10 -10.13
C ALA A 286 32.99 12.63 -10.56
N CYS A 287 31.93 12.01 -11.05
CA CYS A 287 31.92 10.63 -11.54
C CYS A 287 31.11 10.51 -12.83
N GLU A 288 31.60 9.76 -13.82
CA GLU A 288 30.76 9.29 -14.92
C GLU A 288 29.86 8.15 -14.42
N VAL A 289 28.55 8.35 -14.47
CA VAL A 289 27.53 7.43 -13.96
C VAL A 289 26.70 6.91 -15.12
N ASP A 290 26.42 5.60 -15.11
CA ASP A 290 25.58 4.97 -16.12
C ASP A 290 24.14 5.50 -16.06
N THR A 291 23.54 5.77 -17.21
CA THR A 291 22.13 6.12 -17.34
C THR A 291 21.31 4.97 -17.91
N TRP A 292 20.10 4.80 -17.39
CA TRP A 292 19.23 3.67 -17.68
C TRP A 292 17.79 4.12 -17.97
N GLU A 293 17.12 3.37 -18.83
CA GLU A 293 15.68 3.48 -19.06
C GLU A 293 15.00 2.12 -18.88
N MET A 294 13.68 2.16 -18.66
CA MET A 294 12.86 0.97 -18.49
C MET A 294 12.07 0.69 -19.76
N GLY A 295 12.37 -0.42 -20.43
CA GLY A 295 11.60 -0.91 -21.58
C GLY A 295 10.68 -2.07 -21.20
N GLY A 296 9.92 -2.60 -22.16
CA GLY A 296 9.03 -3.74 -21.92
C GLY A 296 9.78 -4.96 -21.35
N LEU A 297 10.97 -5.27 -21.86
CA LEU A 297 11.77 -6.42 -21.41
C LEU A 297 12.64 -6.14 -20.17
N GLY A 298 12.41 -5.02 -19.48
CA GLY A 298 13.17 -4.59 -18.31
C GLY A 298 14.17 -3.47 -18.59
N PRO A 299 15.07 -3.19 -17.63
CA PRO A 299 15.96 -2.05 -17.69
C PRO A 299 17.09 -2.24 -18.71
N TYR A 300 17.42 -1.19 -19.45
CA TYR A 300 18.55 -1.16 -20.38
C TYR A 300 19.35 0.14 -20.25
N LYS A 301 20.66 0.04 -20.42
CA LYS A 301 21.57 1.18 -20.37
C LYS A 301 21.39 2.06 -21.60
N THR A 302 21.23 3.36 -21.40
CA THR A 302 21.07 4.36 -22.47
C THR A 302 22.32 5.19 -22.69
N GLY A 303 23.20 5.32 -21.70
CA GLY A 303 24.44 6.06 -21.83
C GLY A 303 25.19 6.22 -20.52
N THR A 304 25.94 7.32 -20.44
CA THR A 304 26.65 7.78 -19.24
C THR A 304 26.48 9.30 -19.12
N THR A 305 26.39 9.79 -17.88
CA THR A 305 26.31 11.21 -17.55
C THR A 305 27.37 11.54 -16.50
N LEU A 306 28.02 12.69 -16.63
CA LEU A 306 28.91 13.20 -15.57
C LEU A 306 28.05 13.79 -14.44
N VAL A 307 28.12 13.18 -13.26
CA VAL A 307 27.58 13.74 -12.02
C VAL A 307 28.72 14.49 -11.34
N ASP A 308 28.63 15.82 -11.27
CA ASP A 308 29.64 16.69 -10.66
C ASP A 308 29.03 17.52 -9.53
N PRO A 309 29.33 17.19 -8.26
CA PRO A 309 28.84 17.95 -7.11
C PRO A 309 29.54 19.30 -6.92
N HIS A 310 30.55 19.64 -7.73
CA HIS A 310 31.32 20.87 -7.63
C HIS A 310 31.93 21.13 -6.23
N GLY A 311 32.37 20.06 -5.58
CA GLY A 311 32.95 20.10 -4.24
C GLY A 311 31.94 20.11 -3.10
N GLU A 312 30.63 20.09 -3.39
CA GLU A 312 29.60 19.92 -2.37
C GLU A 312 29.64 18.52 -1.75
N VAL A 313 29.36 18.42 -0.45
CA VAL A 313 29.56 17.19 0.33
C VAL A 313 28.25 16.77 1.01
N ALA A 314 27.88 15.50 0.86
CA ALA A 314 26.65 14.93 1.39
C ALA A 314 26.70 14.65 2.91
N TRP A 315 27.86 14.84 3.53
CA TRP A 315 28.10 14.68 4.97
C TRP A 315 28.08 16.04 5.67
N LEU A 316 27.63 16.07 6.92
CA LEU A 316 27.66 17.27 7.74
C LEU A 316 29.09 17.80 7.88
N PRO A 317 29.29 19.13 7.95
CA PRO A 317 30.62 19.71 8.09
C PRO A 317 31.26 19.36 9.44
N ALA A 318 32.58 19.47 9.53
CA ALA A 318 33.34 19.05 10.71
C ALA A 318 33.01 19.87 11.98
N ASP A 319 32.52 21.09 11.80
CA ASP A 319 32.11 22.04 12.84
C ASP A 319 30.59 22.12 13.01
N TYR A 320 29.83 21.16 12.45
CA TYR A 320 28.38 21.10 12.63
C TYR A 320 28.01 21.01 14.13
N ASP A 321 27.08 21.86 14.54
CA ASP A 321 26.59 21.89 15.91
C ASP A 321 25.37 20.96 16.08
N ASP A 322 25.59 19.84 16.78
CA ASP A 322 24.53 18.89 17.12
C ASP A 322 23.51 19.45 18.16
N SER A 323 23.69 20.68 18.67
CA SER A 323 22.77 21.30 19.65
C SER A 323 21.32 21.42 19.16
N ARG A 324 21.08 21.40 17.84
CA ARG A 324 19.73 21.38 17.24
C ARG A 324 18.86 20.26 17.83
N TYR A 325 19.43 19.08 18.04
CA TYR A 325 18.71 17.92 18.60
C TYR A 325 19.26 17.43 19.94
N GLY A 326 20.35 18.03 20.44
CA GLY A 326 20.83 17.88 21.81
C GLY A 326 21.56 16.58 22.11
N TRP A 327 21.82 15.74 21.11
CA TRP A 327 22.61 14.51 21.27
C TRP A 327 24.11 14.80 21.27
N LYS A 328 24.90 13.82 21.72
CA LYS A 328 26.37 13.89 21.73
C LYS A 328 26.97 12.76 20.92
N ARG A 329 27.73 13.10 19.89
CA ARG A 329 28.53 12.13 19.13
C ARG A 329 29.77 11.73 19.90
N ASP A 330 30.13 10.46 19.77
CA ASP A 330 31.42 9.99 20.25
C ASP A 330 32.56 10.73 19.52
N PRO A 331 33.61 11.19 20.22
CA PRO A 331 34.73 11.88 19.59
C PRO A 331 35.43 11.08 18.48
N GLY A 332 35.28 9.75 18.45
CA GLY A 332 35.77 8.87 17.38
C GLY A 332 34.99 9.00 16.07
N TRP A 333 33.75 9.47 16.08
CA TRP A 333 32.98 9.78 14.87
C TRP A 333 33.33 11.20 14.38
N LYS A 334 34.13 11.29 13.32
CA LYS A 334 34.53 12.59 12.75
C LYS A 334 33.54 13.04 11.69
N LEU A 335 32.83 14.15 11.93
CA LEU A 335 32.05 14.84 10.89
C LEU A 335 32.98 15.47 9.84
N GLY A 336 32.41 15.85 8.69
CA GLY A 336 33.15 16.36 7.52
C GLY A 336 33.91 15.27 6.75
N LYS A 337 33.75 14.00 7.12
CA LYS A 337 34.42 12.85 6.50
C LYS A 337 33.42 11.73 6.25
N CYS A 338 33.58 11.02 5.12
CA CYS A 338 32.79 9.84 4.82
C CYS A 338 32.94 8.80 5.94
N VAL A 339 31.81 8.33 6.50
CA VAL A 339 31.83 7.32 7.57
C VAL A 339 32.49 6.03 7.11
N TRP A 340 32.32 5.64 5.85
CA TRP A 340 32.89 4.42 5.30
C TRP A 340 34.42 4.52 5.13
N ALA A 341 34.95 5.69 4.80
CA ALA A 341 36.39 5.93 4.85
C ALA A 341 36.95 5.80 6.28
N GLN A 342 36.21 6.32 7.28
CA GLN A 342 36.59 6.17 8.69
C GLN A 342 36.62 4.71 9.15
N HIS A 343 35.91 3.82 8.46
CA HIS A 343 35.91 2.37 8.69
C HIS A 343 36.88 1.60 7.77
N GLY A 344 37.74 2.30 7.02
CA GLY A 344 38.75 1.69 6.17
C GLY A 344 38.20 1.04 4.90
N VAL A 345 37.03 1.46 4.44
CA VAL A 345 36.46 1.01 3.15
C VAL A 345 37.25 1.61 1.99
N TRP A 346 37.66 2.88 2.12
CA TRP A 346 38.42 3.60 1.09
C TRP A 346 39.26 4.73 1.69
N ASP A 347 40.25 5.20 0.92
CA ASP A 347 41.13 6.31 1.25
C ASP A 347 40.68 7.60 0.55
N MET A 348 40.39 8.66 1.30
CA MET A 348 39.88 9.93 0.78
C MET A 348 40.97 10.86 0.22
N GLU A 349 42.25 10.63 0.54
CA GLU A 349 43.34 11.45 0.02
C GLU A 349 43.75 10.96 -1.37
N THR A 350 43.71 9.64 -1.58
CA THR A 350 44.10 9.00 -2.84
C THR A 350 42.92 8.53 -3.69
N ASP A 351 41.69 8.77 -3.24
CA ASP A 351 40.44 8.28 -3.84
C ASP A 351 40.51 6.78 -4.22
N THR A 352 41.06 5.97 -3.31
CA THR A 352 41.34 4.55 -3.55
C THR A 352 40.42 3.66 -2.73
N LEU A 353 39.67 2.78 -3.40
CA LEU A 353 38.87 1.76 -2.72
C LEU A 353 39.77 0.68 -2.11
N LEU A 354 39.71 0.53 -0.78
CA LEU A 354 40.56 -0.40 -0.03
C LEU A 354 39.88 -1.75 0.20
N ARG A 355 38.56 -1.76 0.42
CA ARG A 355 37.76 -2.96 0.73
C ARG A 355 36.44 -2.96 -0.02
N LYS A 356 36.46 -3.48 -1.25
CA LYS A 356 35.27 -3.54 -2.11
C LYS A 356 34.17 -4.47 -1.61
N ASP A 357 34.51 -5.43 -0.75
CA ASP A 357 33.62 -6.46 -0.20
C ASP A 357 33.32 -6.24 1.29
N TYR A 358 33.51 -5.02 1.81
CA TYR A 358 33.38 -4.69 3.23
C TYR A 358 32.06 -5.18 3.86
N PHE A 359 30.95 -5.12 3.11
CA PHE A 359 29.62 -5.49 3.58
C PHE A 359 29.22 -6.94 3.26
N ALA A 360 30.07 -7.71 2.59
CA ALA A 360 29.70 -9.00 2.02
C ALA A 360 29.49 -10.10 3.07
N LYS A 361 30.14 -9.97 4.22
CA LYS A 361 30.20 -10.99 5.28
C LYS A 361 29.96 -10.37 6.64
N ASN A 362 29.31 -11.12 7.51
CA ASN A 362 29.19 -10.75 8.91
C ASN A 362 30.60 -10.74 9.54
N PRO A 363 31.07 -9.63 10.11
CA PRO A 363 32.45 -9.48 10.56
C PRO A 363 32.79 -10.37 11.77
N ASN A 364 31.79 -10.74 12.57
CA ASN A 364 31.98 -11.54 13.78
C ASN A 364 32.01 -13.05 13.50
N THR A 365 31.30 -13.50 12.47
CA THR A 365 31.11 -14.92 12.14
C THR A 365 31.77 -15.36 10.84
N GLY A 366 32.12 -14.42 9.95
CA GLY A 366 32.67 -14.69 8.63
C GLY A 366 31.66 -15.24 7.60
N LYS A 367 30.38 -15.41 7.98
CA LYS A 367 29.33 -15.90 7.08
C LYS A 367 28.99 -14.88 6.00
N VAL A 368 28.79 -15.35 4.77
CA VAL A 368 28.30 -14.52 3.65
C VAL A 368 26.87 -14.08 3.96
N ILE A 369 26.58 -12.80 3.74
CA ILE A 369 25.24 -12.24 3.93
C ILE A 369 24.54 -12.17 2.57
N ASP A 370 23.74 -13.17 2.26
CA ASP A 370 22.72 -13.10 1.22
C ASP A 370 21.38 -12.62 1.84
N TYR A 371 20.31 -12.57 1.03
CA TYR A 371 19.00 -12.16 1.53
C TYR A 371 18.47 -13.06 2.65
N PRO A 372 18.45 -14.41 2.51
CA PRO A 372 18.06 -15.29 3.60
C PRO A 372 18.89 -15.06 4.88
N GLN A 373 20.20 -14.89 4.78
CA GLN A 373 21.04 -14.61 5.94
C GLN A 373 20.69 -13.26 6.58
N PHE A 374 20.42 -12.21 5.80
CA PHE A 374 19.96 -10.91 6.32
C PHE A 374 18.62 -11.07 7.06
N THR A 375 17.63 -11.71 6.42
CA THR A 375 16.30 -11.89 7.00
C THR A 375 16.37 -12.73 8.27
N ASN A 376 17.18 -13.79 8.31
CA ASN A 376 17.34 -14.68 9.46
C ASN A 376 18.20 -14.10 10.60
N THR A 377 18.85 -12.94 10.42
CA THR A 377 19.70 -12.32 11.45
C THR A 377 19.29 -10.89 11.74
N TYR A 378 19.80 -9.92 10.99
CA TYR A 378 19.60 -8.50 11.24
C TYR A 378 18.12 -8.09 11.27
N PHE A 379 17.29 -8.64 10.37
CA PHE A 379 15.85 -8.39 10.40
C PHE A 379 15.19 -9.05 11.63
N MET A 380 15.50 -10.32 11.93
CA MET A 380 14.94 -11.00 13.11
C MET A 380 15.33 -10.33 14.42
N ASP A 381 16.52 -9.75 14.53
CA ASP A 381 16.94 -8.97 15.71
C ASP A 381 16.07 -7.73 15.91
N PHE A 382 15.74 -7.03 14.82
CA PHE A 382 14.79 -5.93 14.85
C PHE A 382 13.36 -6.42 15.18
N TRP A 383 12.89 -7.46 14.51
CA TRP A 383 11.55 -8.03 14.68
C TRP A 383 11.28 -8.41 16.14
N ARG A 384 12.19 -9.12 16.80
CA ARG A 384 12.05 -9.55 18.20
C ARG A 384 11.88 -8.35 19.15
N LYS A 385 12.68 -7.29 18.94
CA LYS A 385 12.56 -6.05 19.73
C LYS A 385 11.23 -5.34 19.47
N TYR A 386 10.79 -5.30 18.21
CA TYR A 386 9.53 -4.66 17.82
C TYR A 386 8.32 -5.40 18.41
N VAL A 387 8.25 -6.72 18.26
CA VAL A 387 7.20 -7.58 18.88
C VAL A 387 7.12 -7.34 20.39
N LYS A 388 8.27 -7.31 21.07
CA LYS A 388 8.32 -7.06 22.51
C LYS A 388 7.77 -5.68 22.86
N THR A 389 8.03 -4.67 22.03
CA THR A 389 7.55 -3.30 22.25
C THR A 389 6.04 -3.22 22.11
N CYS A 390 5.47 -3.72 21.02
CA CYS A 390 4.02 -3.71 20.80
C CYS A 390 3.28 -4.49 21.90
N ARG A 391 3.75 -5.68 22.25
CA ARG A 391 3.07 -6.56 23.23
C ARG A 391 3.24 -6.15 24.69
N ALA A 392 4.19 -5.27 24.98
CA ALA A 392 4.25 -4.65 26.30
C ALA A 392 3.02 -3.76 26.57
N LEU A 393 2.35 -3.29 25.51
CA LEU A 393 1.21 -2.36 25.57
C LEU A 393 -0.08 -3.05 25.12
N HIS A 394 -0.09 -3.60 23.92
CA HIS A 394 -1.23 -4.31 23.33
C HIS A 394 -0.95 -5.82 23.39
N LYS A 395 -1.17 -6.42 24.56
CA LYS A 395 -0.76 -7.80 24.90
C LYS A 395 -1.22 -8.86 23.89
N ASP A 396 -2.46 -8.71 23.41
CA ASP A 396 -3.15 -9.73 22.63
C ASP A 396 -3.10 -9.52 21.11
N CYS A 397 -2.39 -8.48 20.65
CA CYS A 397 -2.33 -8.09 19.25
C CYS A 397 -1.81 -9.18 18.30
N ILE A 398 -2.31 -9.15 17.06
CA ILE A 398 -1.72 -9.88 15.95
C ILE A 398 -0.46 -9.13 15.50
N MET A 399 0.67 -9.82 15.48
CA MET A 399 1.90 -9.27 14.91
C MET A 399 1.98 -9.62 13.42
N LEU A 400 1.96 -8.61 12.55
CA LEU A 400 2.05 -8.79 11.11
C LEU A 400 3.52 -8.60 10.66
N MET A 401 4.12 -9.67 10.15
CA MET A 401 5.53 -9.69 9.75
C MET A 401 5.68 -9.27 8.30
N GLN A 402 6.01 -7.99 8.11
CA GLN A 402 6.49 -7.49 6.84
C GLN A 402 8.01 -7.67 6.76
N PHE A 403 8.45 -8.54 5.86
CA PHE A 403 9.85 -8.81 5.56
C PHE A 403 10.24 -8.13 4.24
N PRO A 404 11.53 -8.08 3.85
CA PRO A 404 11.93 -7.39 2.63
C PRO A 404 11.15 -7.87 1.39
N THR A 405 10.65 -6.92 0.59
CA THR A 405 9.73 -7.16 -0.52
C THR A 405 10.29 -8.15 -1.53
N LEU A 406 9.46 -9.13 -1.93
CA LEU A 406 9.80 -10.23 -2.85
C LEU A 406 10.98 -11.13 -2.43
N GLU A 407 11.53 -10.97 -1.23
CA GLU A 407 12.55 -11.87 -0.68
C GLU A 407 11.92 -13.07 0.02
N LEU A 408 12.74 -14.02 0.48
CA LEU A 408 12.25 -15.13 1.28
C LEU A 408 11.98 -14.66 2.73
N PRO A 409 10.85 -15.08 3.34
CA PRO A 409 10.59 -14.82 4.76
C PRO A 409 11.67 -15.44 5.66
N PRO A 410 11.78 -15.05 6.93
CA PRO A 410 12.68 -15.72 7.86
C PRO A 410 12.26 -17.18 8.09
N GLU A 411 13.24 -18.03 8.38
CA GLU A 411 13.03 -19.46 8.69
C GLU A 411 12.88 -19.63 10.20
N ILE A 412 11.64 -19.49 10.68
CA ILE A 412 11.29 -19.50 12.12
C ILE A 412 10.33 -20.61 12.51
N LYS A 413 9.82 -21.38 11.55
CA LYS A 413 8.95 -22.53 11.80
C LYS A 413 9.60 -23.51 12.78
N GLY A 414 8.87 -23.87 13.82
CA GLY A 414 9.29 -24.74 14.91
C GLY A 414 10.22 -24.07 15.93
N THR A 415 10.48 -22.76 15.82
CA THR A 415 11.32 -22.02 16.76
C THR A 415 10.47 -21.24 17.78
N GLU A 416 11.11 -20.60 18.75
CA GLU A 416 10.43 -19.73 19.72
C GLU A 416 9.84 -18.45 19.08
N ASP A 417 10.28 -18.11 17.88
CA ASP A 417 9.77 -16.98 17.10
C ASP A 417 8.50 -17.34 16.30
N GLU A 418 8.12 -18.62 16.14
CA GLU A 418 6.85 -19.05 15.53
C GLU A 418 5.69 -18.75 16.47
N ASP A 419 5.18 -17.53 16.37
CA ASP A 419 4.18 -17.01 17.29
C ASP A 419 2.75 -17.41 16.90
N PRO A 420 1.92 -17.99 17.79
CA PRO A 420 0.55 -18.38 17.44
C PRO A 420 -0.34 -17.19 17.00
N ARG A 421 0.01 -15.95 17.35
CA ARG A 421 -0.69 -14.72 16.98
C ARG A 421 0.13 -13.85 16.05
N MET A 422 0.57 -14.45 14.95
CA MET A 422 1.18 -13.71 13.84
C MET A 422 0.52 -14.02 12.50
N ALA A 423 0.67 -13.08 11.59
CA ALA A 423 0.47 -13.26 10.17
C ALA A 423 1.76 -12.82 9.46
N PHE A 424 2.03 -13.35 8.26
CA PHE A 424 3.11 -12.85 7.42
C PHE A 424 2.53 -12.06 6.25
N THR A 425 3.17 -10.95 5.89
CA THR A 425 2.55 -9.92 5.06
C THR A 425 3.32 -9.59 3.78
N PRO A 426 3.44 -10.49 2.79
CA PRO A 426 4.15 -10.15 1.56
C PRO A 426 3.46 -9.00 0.81
N HIS A 427 4.23 -8.28 -0.01
CA HIS A 427 3.73 -7.35 -1.02
C HIS A 427 3.86 -7.93 -2.43
N TYR A 428 3.00 -7.46 -3.33
CA TYR A 428 3.11 -7.83 -4.74
C TYR A 428 2.53 -6.76 -5.68
N TYR A 429 3.29 -6.43 -6.71
CA TYR A 429 2.82 -5.67 -7.86
C TYR A 429 3.18 -6.41 -9.16
N ASP A 430 2.34 -6.27 -10.18
CA ASP A 430 2.76 -6.54 -11.56
C ASP A 430 3.80 -5.50 -11.99
N GLY A 431 5.08 -5.88 -11.84
CA GLY A 431 6.20 -4.99 -12.09
C GLY A 431 6.25 -4.42 -13.51
N ILE A 432 5.72 -5.13 -14.52
CA ILE A 432 5.67 -4.61 -15.89
C ILE A 432 4.65 -3.47 -15.96
N THR A 433 3.43 -3.71 -15.47
CA THR A 433 2.36 -2.71 -15.49
C THR A 433 2.73 -1.49 -14.65
N LEU A 434 3.28 -1.69 -13.44
CA LEU A 434 3.69 -0.60 -12.55
C LEU A 434 4.79 0.27 -13.17
N MET A 435 5.83 -0.35 -13.73
CA MET A 435 7.00 0.38 -14.23
C MET A 435 6.75 1.05 -15.59
N THR A 436 5.93 0.45 -16.45
CA THR A 436 5.60 1.00 -17.77
C THR A 436 4.35 1.89 -17.76
N LYS A 437 3.56 1.85 -16.67
CA LYS A 437 2.23 2.46 -16.57
C LYS A 437 1.34 2.09 -17.76
N HIS A 438 1.32 0.80 -18.09
CA HIS A 438 0.56 0.25 -19.21
C HIS A 438 0.16 -1.20 -18.91
N TRP A 439 -1.13 -1.52 -19.04
CA TRP A 439 -1.59 -2.89 -18.95
C TRP A 439 -1.33 -3.66 -20.25
N ASN A 440 -0.41 -4.63 -20.19
CA ASN A 440 -0.11 -5.49 -21.32
C ASN A 440 -0.91 -6.80 -21.24
N SER A 441 -2.00 -6.89 -22.00
CA SER A 441 -2.84 -8.10 -22.09
C SER A 441 -2.26 -9.22 -22.95
N THR A 442 -1.16 -8.97 -23.67
CA THR A 442 -0.57 -9.92 -24.61
C THR A 442 0.48 -10.79 -23.95
N TRP A 443 1.33 -10.23 -23.08
CA TRP A 443 2.33 -11.02 -22.38
C TRP A 443 2.73 -10.41 -21.03
N ASN A 444 3.19 -11.27 -20.11
CA ASN A 444 3.76 -10.90 -18.82
C ASN A 444 4.88 -11.90 -18.41
N VAL A 445 5.45 -11.78 -17.21
CA VAL A 445 6.59 -12.57 -16.71
C VAL A 445 6.32 -13.11 -15.31
N ASP A 446 6.70 -14.36 -15.06
CA ASP A 446 6.77 -14.96 -13.71
C ASP A 446 8.00 -14.42 -12.96
N VAL A 447 7.91 -13.20 -12.42
CA VAL A 447 8.99 -12.50 -11.72
C VAL A 447 9.44 -13.27 -10.48
N VAL A 448 8.50 -13.76 -9.66
CA VAL A 448 8.83 -14.56 -8.47
C VAL A 448 9.60 -15.82 -8.89
N GLY A 449 9.15 -16.53 -9.92
CA GLY A 449 9.85 -17.70 -10.45
C GLY A 449 11.26 -17.37 -10.95
N VAL A 450 11.48 -16.21 -11.60
CA VAL A 450 12.82 -15.76 -11.99
C VAL A 450 13.70 -15.50 -10.77
N LEU A 451 13.19 -14.77 -9.78
CA LEU A 451 13.93 -14.47 -8.54
C LEU A 451 14.29 -15.73 -7.74
N ARG A 452 13.46 -16.77 -7.80
CA ARG A 452 13.72 -18.07 -7.17
C ARG A 452 14.55 -19.04 -8.02
N GLY A 453 15.01 -18.62 -9.21
CA GLY A 453 15.79 -19.49 -10.09
C GLY A 453 15.03 -20.69 -10.65
N LYS A 454 13.68 -20.61 -10.72
CA LYS A 454 12.78 -21.66 -11.24
C LYS A 454 13.06 -22.01 -12.70
N TYR A 455 13.64 -21.08 -13.46
CA TYR A 455 13.88 -21.20 -14.89
C TYR A 455 15.38 -21.27 -15.19
N TRP A 456 15.79 -22.22 -16.04
CA TRP A 456 17.16 -22.29 -16.54
C TRP A 456 17.52 -21.11 -17.47
N HIS A 457 16.52 -20.44 -18.04
CA HIS A 457 16.66 -19.20 -18.80
C HIS A 457 15.45 -18.27 -18.59
N PRO A 458 15.63 -16.96 -18.32
CA PRO A 458 14.53 -16.02 -18.01
C PRO A 458 13.42 -15.94 -19.07
N ALA A 459 13.74 -16.19 -20.35
CA ALA A 459 12.74 -16.21 -21.42
C ALA A 459 11.61 -17.24 -21.20
N LEU A 460 11.84 -18.29 -20.40
CA LEU A 460 10.82 -19.29 -20.06
C LEU A 460 9.84 -18.82 -18.97
N ALA A 461 10.12 -17.70 -18.34
CA ALA A 461 9.20 -17.04 -17.42
C ALA A 461 8.12 -16.24 -18.16
N ILE A 462 8.27 -16.02 -19.47
CA ILE A 462 7.29 -15.28 -20.27
C ILE A 462 5.97 -16.07 -20.36
N ARG A 463 4.85 -15.36 -20.23
CA ARG A 463 3.48 -15.88 -20.33
C ARG A 463 2.75 -15.09 -21.38
N ILE A 464 2.10 -15.79 -22.32
CA ILE A 464 1.47 -15.18 -23.49
C ILE A 464 -0.03 -15.45 -23.45
N GLY A 465 -0.82 -14.39 -23.64
CA GLY A 465 -2.26 -14.39 -23.59
C GLY A 465 -2.82 -14.13 -22.20
N GLU A 466 -3.91 -13.39 -22.13
CA GLU A 466 -4.53 -12.90 -20.90
C GLU A 466 -4.79 -14.01 -19.87
N THR A 467 -5.30 -15.18 -20.30
CA THR A 467 -5.50 -16.33 -19.40
C THR A 467 -4.19 -16.80 -18.76
N ALA A 468 -3.10 -16.85 -19.51
CA ALA A 468 -1.79 -17.26 -18.99
C ALA A 468 -1.22 -16.19 -18.04
N ILE A 469 -1.44 -14.91 -18.34
CA ILE A 469 -1.04 -13.79 -17.48
C ILE A 469 -1.79 -13.86 -16.14
N ARG A 470 -3.11 -13.95 -16.15
CA ARG A 470 -3.95 -14.05 -14.94
C ARG A 470 -3.57 -15.25 -14.08
N ASN A 471 -3.38 -16.42 -14.69
CA ASN A 471 -2.89 -17.61 -13.97
C ASN A 471 -1.47 -17.40 -13.42
N CYS A 472 -0.60 -16.71 -14.13
CA CYS A 472 0.75 -16.38 -13.67
C CYS A 472 0.72 -15.50 -12.41
N LEU A 473 -0.09 -14.43 -12.42
CA LEU A 473 -0.26 -13.57 -11.24
C LEU A 473 -0.77 -14.40 -10.04
N ARG A 474 -1.80 -15.23 -10.24
CA ARG A 474 -2.32 -16.14 -9.20
C ARG A 474 -1.24 -17.07 -8.65
N ASP A 475 -0.50 -17.73 -9.52
CA ASP A 475 0.50 -18.74 -9.14
C ASP A 475 1.69 -18.10 -8.41
N GLN A 476 2.05 -16.85 -8.74
CA GLN A 476 3.05 -16.08 -8.00
C GLN A 476 2.58 -15.78 -6.58
N LEU A 477 1.34 -15.32 -6.40
CA LEU A 477 0.76 -15.09 -5.07
C LEU A 477 0.66 -16.37 -4.25
N ALA A 478 0.23 -17.48 -4.87
CA ALA A 478 0.20 -18.79 -4.23
C ALA A 478 1.61 -19.26 -3.82
N THR A 479 2.64 -18.93 -4.61
CA THR A 479 4.04 -19.21 -4.28
C THR A 479 4.48 -18.42 -3.04
N LEU A 480 4.20 -17.11 -2.97
CA LEU A 480 4.52 -16.28 -1.81
C LEU A 480 3.85 -16.80 -0.53
N ARG A 481 2.58 -17.21 -0.63
CA ARG A 481 1.88 -17.88 0.48
C ARG A 481 2.57 -19.17 0.90
N GLN A 482 2.93 -20.02 -0.06
CA GLN A 482 3.59 -21.30 0.24
C GLN A 482 4.96 -21.10 0.91
N GLU A 483 5.75 -20.11 0.45
CA GLU A 483 7.04 -19.77 1.06
C GLU A 483 6.89 -19.40 2.55
N GLY A 484 5.84 -18.65 2.91
CA GLY A 484 5.52 -18.36 4.30
C GLY A 484 5.11 -19.60 5.10
N LEU A 485 4.26 -20.47 4.53
CA LEU A 485 3.89 -21.73 5.21
C LEU A 485 5.07 -22.67 5.46
N ASP A 486 6.03 -22.68 4.53
CA ASP A 486 7.22 -23.52 4.61
C ASP A 486 8.21 -22.98 5.65
N ARG A 487 8.39 -21.66 5.73
CA ARG A 487 9.47 -21.03 6.51
C ARG A 487 9.01 -20.43 7.84
N ILE A 488 7.79 -19.90 7.92
CA ILE A 488 7.24 -19.27 9.13
C ILE A 488 6.35 -20.25 9.90
N GLY A 489 5.56 -21.08 9.20
CA GLY A 489 4.67 -22.04 9.83
C GLY A 489 3.21 -21.85 9.42
N LYS A 490 2.28 -22.49 10.15
CA LYS A 490 0.85 -22.49 9.79
C LYS A 490 0.16 -21.22 10.27
N HIS A 491 0.50 -20.09 9.64
CA HIS A 491 -0.02 -18.76 9.93
C HIS A 491 -0.75 -18.17 8.72
N PRO A 492 -1.71 -17.25 8.94
CA PRO A 492 -2.37 -16.55 7.84
C PRO A 492 -1.37 -15.76 7.00
N CYS A 493 -1.56 -15.80 5.68
CA CYS A 493 -0.93 -14.88 4.74
C CYS A 493 -1.86 -13.68 4.52
N VAL A 494 -1.34 -12.46 4.67
CA VAL A 494 -2.07 -11.24 4.31
C VAL A 494 -1.27 -10.49 3.25
N LEU A 495 -1.77 -10.40 2.02
CA LEU A 495 -1.14 -9.55 1.00
C LEU A 495 -1.40 -8.09 1.35
N SER A 496 -0.57 -7.49 2.19
CA SER A 496 -0.82 -6.17 2.78
C SER A 496 -0.71 -5.02 1.77
N GLU A 497 -0.19 -5.30 0.58
CA GLU A 497 -0.14 -4.33 -0.52
C GLU A 497 -0.12 -5.00 -1.90
N PHE A 498 -1.03 -4.54 -2.75
CA PHE A 498 -1.06 -4.80 -4.19
C PHE A 498 -1.90 -3.72 -4.88
N GLY A 499 -1.73 -3.49 -6.18
CA GLY A 499 -2.51 -2.47 -6.88
C GLY A 499 -2.08 -2.22 -8.31
N ILE A 500 -2.60 -1.14 -8.89
CA ILE A 500 -2.29 -0.70 -10.26
C ILE A 500 -2.14 0.83 -10.31
N PRO A 501 -1.36 1.37 -11.27
CA PRO A 501 -1.41 2.79 -11.58
C PRO A 501 -2.68 3.15 -12.34
N TYR A 502 -3.28 4.29 -12.01
CA TYR A 502 -4.43 4.84 -12.72
C TYR A 502 -4.01 5.78 -13.86
N ASP A 503 -2.82 6.38 -13.78
CA ASP A 503 -2.29 7.30 -14.80
C ASP A 503 -1.66 6.57 -16.00
N MET A 504 -2.20 5.40 -16.35
CA MET A 504 -1.77 4.59 -17.48
C MET A 504 -1.93 5.32 -18.81
N ASP A 505 -1.09 4.95 -19.78
CA ASP A 505 -1.19 5.43 -21.16
C ASP A 505 -1.20 6.97 -21.25
N ASP A 506 -0.35 7.60 -20.44
CA ASP A 506 -0.25 9.06 -20.30
C ASP A 506 -1.59 9.73 -19.97
N LYS A 507 -2.26 9.18 -18.95
CA LYS A 507 -3.53 9.70 -18.40
C LYS A 507 -4.67 9.69 -19.42
N LYS A 508 -4.65 8.74 -20.36
CA LYS A 508 -5.67 8.66 -21.42
C LYS A 508 -7.09 8.61 -20.86
N ALA A 509 -7.33 7.78 -19.84
CA ALA A 509 -8.64 7.60 -19.22
C ALA A 509 -9.23 8.90 -18.66
N TYR A 510 -8.40 9.83 -18.20
CA TYR A 510 -8.85 11.09 -17.56
C TYR A 510 -9.47 12.04 -18.58
N LYS A 511 -9.10 11.86 -19.85
CA LYS A 511 -9.56 12.65 -20.99
C LYS A 511 -10.66 11.97 -21.80
N THR A 512 -10.95 10.69 -21.54
CA THR A 512 -11.90 9.91 -22.34
C THR A 512 -13.03 9.30 -21.51
N GLY A 513 -12.85 9.19 -20.19
CA GLY A 513 -13.71 8.42 -19.29
C GLY A 513 -13.58 6.89 -19.46
N ASP A 514 -12.70 6.42 -20.35
CA ASP A 514 -12.50 5.00 -20.65
C ASP A 514 -11.36 4.43 -19.78
N TYR A 515 -11.75 3.75 -18.70
CA TYR A 515 -10.84 3.08 -17.77
C TYR A 515 -10.62 1.59 -18.11
N SER A 516 -10.92 1.13 -19.33
CA SER A 516 -10.85 -0.30 -19.69
C SER A 516 -9.50 -0.97 -19.40
N SER A 517 -8.39 -0.25 -19.59
CA SER A 517 -7.03 -0.71 -19.26
C SER A 517 -6.87 -0.96 -17.75
N GLN A 518 -7.27 0.02 -16.94
CA GLN A 518 -7.25 -0.02 -15.49
C GLN A 518 -8.19 -1.09 -14.95
N SER A 519 -9.41 -1.20 -15.48
CA SER A 519 -10.38 -2.22 -15.07
C SER A 519 -9.90 -3.63 -15.38
N ALA A 520 -9.27 -3.86 -16.55
CA ALA A 520 -8.69 -5.15 -16.88
C ALA A 520 -7.50 -5.51 -15.98
N ALA A 521 -6.61 -4.56 -15.71
CA ALA A 521 -5.48 -4.77 -14.82
C ALA A 521 -5.93 -5.04 -13.37
N MET A 522 -6.90 -4.27 -12.86
CA MET A 522 -7.46 -4.44 -11.52
C MET A 522 -8.18 -5.79 -11.39
N ASP A 523 -8.99 -6.17 -12.37
CA ASP A 523 -9.68 -7.47 -12.37
C ASP A 523 -8.69 -8.65 -12.45
N ALA A 524 -7.60 -8.52 -13.20
CA ALA A 524 -6.53 -9.53 -13.24
C ALA A 524 -5.82 -9.69 -11.88
N ASN A 525 -5.59 -8.59 -11.16
CA ASN A 525 -5.03 -8.61 -9.81
C ASN A 525 -5.99 -9.26 -8.81
N TYR A 526 -7.26 -8.89 -8.81
CA TYR A 526 -8.25 -9.53 -7.91
C TYR A 526 -8.45 -11.01 -8.23
N PHE A 527 -8.47 -11.40 -9.51
CA PHE A 527 -8.48 -12.82 -9.89
C PHE A 527 -7.30 -13.59 -9.29
N ALA A 528 -6.11 -12.98 -9.29
CA ALA A 528 -4.93 -13.58 -8.69
C ALA A 528 -5.11 -13.78 -7.18
N VAL A 529 -5.55 -12.74 -6.47
CA VAL A 529 -5.75 -12.76 -5.02
C VAL A 529 -6.82 -13.79 -4.64
N GLU A 530 -8.00 -13.72 -5.26
CA GLU A 530 -9.13 -14.65 -5.02
C GLU A 530 -8.74 -16.12 -5.28
N GLY A 531 -7.92 -16.36 -6.30
CA GLY A 531 -7.46 -17.71 -6.67
C GLY A 531 -6.23 -18.21 -5.92
N SER A 532 -5.56 -17.38 -5.13
CA SER A 532 -4.26 -17.70 -4.50
C SER A 532 -4.34 -18.40 -3.15
N GLN A 533 -5.55 -18.50 -2.56
CA GLN A 533 -5.80 -18.99 -1.20
C GLN A 533 -5.20 -18.13 -0.08
N ILE A 534 -4.77 -16.89 -0.37
CA ILE A 534 -4.33 -15.93 0.63
C ILE A 534 -5.52 -15.55 1.54
N GLU A 535 -5.28 -15.54 2.85
CA GLU A 535 -6.31 -15.36 3.89
C GLU A 535 -6.79 -13.90 4.05
N GLY A 536 -5.97 -12.92 3.65
CA GLY A 536 -6.36 -11.51 3.62
C GLY A 536 -5.58 -10.70 2.60
N HIS A 537 -6.10 -9.55 2.18
CA HIS A 537 -5.42 -8.68 1.23
C HIS A 537 -5.79 -7.21 1.47
N CYS A 538 -4.87 -6.29 1.21
CA CYS A 538 -5.11 -4.85 1.29
C CYS A 538 -4.70 -4.17 -0.01
N LEU A 539 -5.69 -3.57 -0.69
CA LEU A 539 -5.45 -2.85 -1.94
C LEU A 539 -4.69 -1.54 -1.66
N TRP A 540 -3.72 -1.22 -2.50
CA TRP A 540 -3.08 0.09 -2.59
C TRP A 540 -3.80 0.90 -3.69
N THR A 541 -4.48 2.00 -3.39
CA THR A 541 -4.63 2.68 -2.08
C THR A 541 -5.88 3.55 -2.01
N TYR A 542 -6.16 4.16 -0.85
CA TYR A 542 -7.15 5.23 -0.70
C TYR A 542 -6.45 6.55 -0.37
N CYS A 543 -6.62 7.58 -1.21
CA CYS A 543 -6.17 8.94 -0.94
C CYS A 543 -7.38 9.89 -1.07
N ALA A 544 -7.78 10.52 0.05
CA ALA A 544 -9.02 11.32 0.12
C ALA A 544 -9.01 12.54 -0.79
N ARG A 545 -7.82 13.07 -1.10
CA ARG A 545 -7.60 14.28 -1.89
C ARG A 545 -7.11 14.04 -3.31
N ASN A 546 -6.95 12.78 -3.74
CA ASN A 546 -6.40 12.46 -5.06
C ASN A 546 -7.19 13.15 -6.19
N ASP A 547 -6.46 13.61 -7.21
CA ASP A 547 -7.02 14.26 -8.39
C ASP A 547 -6.27 13.87 -9.67
N HIS A 548 -6.85 14.14 -10.84
CA HIS A 548 -6.24 13.75 -12.13
C HIS A 548 -4.91 14.47 -12.43
N LEU A 549 -4.70 15.66 -11.84
CA LEU A 549 -3.54 16.49 -12.11
C LEU A 549 -2.31 15.96 -11.36
N ARG A 550 -2.44 15.78 -10.06
CA ARG A 550 -1.36 15.48 -9.11
C ARG A 550 -1.35 14.04 -8.63
N GLY A 551 -2.42 13.27 -8.88
CA GLY A 551 -2.56 11.92 -8.36
C GLY A 551 -2.56 11.92 -6.83
N ASP A 552 -1.71 11.10 -6.23
CA ASP A 552 -1.62 10.92 -4.77
C ASP A 552 -0.83 12.04 -4.08
N PHE A 553 -0.42 13.09 -4.79
CA PHE A 553 0.43 14.21 -4.31
C PHE A 553 1.85 13.79 -3.88
N TRP A 554 2.21 12.53 -4.12
CA TRP A 554 3.49 11.93 -3.76
C TRP A 554 4.20 11.36 -4.99
N ASN A 555 5.40 11.87 -5.29
CA ASN A 555 6.31 11.41 -6.33
C ASN A 555 5.72 11.21 -7.74
N GLY A 556 4.64 11.91 -8.07
CA GLY A 556 3.93 11.76 -9.36
C GLY A 556 3.20 10.42 -9.51
N GLU A 557 2.92 9.75 -8.40
CA GLU A 557 2.12 8.53 -8.37
C GLU A 557 0.63 8.83 -8.39
N ASP A 558 -0.12 7.86 -8.91
CA ASP A 558 -1.56 7.91 -8.97
C ASP A 558 -2.08 6.46 -8.89
N LEU A 559 -2.13 5.94 -7.66
CA LEU A 559 -2.50 4.56 -7.33
C LEU A 559 -3.84 4.50 -6.57
N SER A 560 -4.37 5.65 -6.12
CA SER A 560 -5.62 5.69 -5.36
C SER A 560 -6.84 5.26 -6.17
N ILE A 561 -7.70 4.44 -5.56
CA ILE A 561 -9.01 4.04 -6.13
C ILE A 561 -10.04 5.18 -6.11
N LEU A 562 -9.76 6.26 -5.41
CA LEU A 562 -10.58 7.46 -5.35
C LEU A 562 -9.86 8.60 -6.08
N SER A 563 -10.62 9.39 -6.83
CA SER A 563 -10.24 10.71 -7.33
C SER A 563 -11.45 11.63 -7.20
N LEU A 564 -11.21 12.90 -6.86
CA LEU A 564 -12.26 13.92 -6.79
C LEU A 564 -12.82 14.31 -8.18
N ASP A 565 -12.14 13.90 -9.26
CA ASP A 565 -12.54 14.16 -10.65
C ASP A 565 -13.41 13.06 -11.28
N ASP A 566 -13.51 11.90 -10.63
CA ASP A 566 -14.24 10.75 -11.13
C ASP A 566 -15.63 10.61 -10.49
N LYS A 567 -16.54 9.92 -11.17
CA LYS A 567 -17.89 9.61 -10.67
C LYS A 567 -17.87 8.35 -9.81
N PRO A 568 -18.70 8.25 -8.76
CA PRO A 568 -18.97 6.98 -8.12
C PRO A 568 -19.80 6.07 -9.05
N LEU A 569 -19.80 4.76 -8.80
CA LEU A 569 -20.72 3.84 -9.46
C LEU A 569 -22.17 4.28 -9.21
N PRO A 570 -23.08 4.10 -10.19
CA PRO A 570 -24.50 4.34 -9.97
C PRO A 570 -25.05 3.31 -8.98
N GLU A 571 -25.61 3.78 -7.88
CA GLU A 571 -26.38 2.96 -6.93
C GLU A 571 -27.83 2.83 -7.42
N SER A 572 -28.49 1.70 -7.15
CA SER A 572 -29.93 1.61 -7.41
C SER A 572 -30.67 2.62 -6.52
N PRO A 573 -31.80 3.18 -6.98
CA PRO A 573 -32.67 3.93 -6.10
C PRO A 573 -33.16 3.00 -4.98
N VAL A 574 -32.83 3.34 -3.73
CA VAL A 574 -33.36 2.65 -2.55
C VAL A 574 -34.90 2.73 -2.62
N PRO A 575 -35.64 1.64 -2.42
CA PRO A 575 -37.10 1.71 -2.33
C PRO A 575 -37.48 2.70 -1.22
N GLU A 576 -38.30 3.70 -1.54
CA GLU A 576 -38.91 4.57 -0.54
C GLU A 576 -39.71 3.70 0.43
N TYR A 577 -39.15 3.45 1.62
CA TYR A 577 -39.97 2.98 2.73
C TYR A 577 -40.96 4.08 3.06
N SER A 578 -42.23 3.80 2.80
CA SER A 578 -43.35 4.68 3.06
C SER A 578 -43.29 5.26 4.47
N GLN A 579 -42.81 6.48 4.62
CA GLN A 579 -43.14 7.32 5.78
C GLN A 579 -44.59 7.77 5.62
N SER A 580 -45.53 6.85 5.88
CA SER A 580 -46.91 7.27 6.13
C SER A 580 -47.08 7.57 7.62
N SER A 581 -47.70 8.72 7.87
CA SER A 581 -47.97 9.35 9.16
C SER A 581 -46.77 9.98 9.87
N LEU A 582 -46.41 11.21 9.46
CA LEU A 582 -46.22 12.35 10.38
C LEU A 582 -46.07 13.69 9.62
N ASP A 583 -46.89 13.91 8.59
CA ASP A 583 -47.15 15.27 8.11
C ASP A 583 -48.36 15.83 8.83
N LEU A 584 -48.14 16.45 9.99
CA LEU A 584 -48.94 17.58 10.47
C LEU A 584 -48.30 18.20 11.73
N ALA A 585 -47.91 19.46 11.55
CA ALA A 585 -47.51 20.46 12.56
C ALA A 585 -46.05 20.45 13.05
N ARG A 586 -45.24 21.41 12.55
CA ARG A 586 -44.98 22.66 13.30
C ARG A 586 -43.99 23.60 12.60
N THR A 587 -44.46 24.83 12.43
CA THR A 587 -43.70 26.07 12.31
C THR A 587 -42.91 26.35 13.60
N ALA A 588 -41.69 26.89 13.43
CA ALA A 588 -40.89 27.69 14.35
C ALA A 588 -40.06 27.05 15.50
N THR A 589 -38.82 27.56 15.58
CA THR A 589 -37.87 27.71 16.71
C THR A 589 -36.98 26.53 17.17
N THR A 590 -35.67 26.71 16.87
CA THR A 590 -34.43 26.47 17.67
C THR A 590 -34.23 25.23 18.53
N ALA A 591 -33.06 24.61 18.27
CA ALA A 591 -32.09 23.95 19.16
C ALA A 591 -32.19 22.42 19.39
N ASN A 592 -31.08 21.78 19.02
CA ASN A 592 -30.48 20.51 19.43
C ASN A 592 -30.98 19.14 18.89
N THR A 593 -29.96 18.37 18.50
CA THR A 593 -29.83 16.90 18.34
C THR A 593 -30.58 16.17 17.23
N LYS A 594 -29.88 15.90 16.12
CA LYS A 594 -29.36 14.58 15.67
C LYS A 594 -28.85 14.79 14.23
N LYS A 595 -27.55 14.57 13.99
CA LYS A 595 -26.97 14.64 12.64
C LYS A 595 -27.35 13.34 11.92
N ASP A 596 -28.25 13.45 10.96
CA ASP A 596 -28.46 12.44 9.93
C ASP A 596 -27.16 12.23 9.14
N VAL A 597 -26.91 10.98 8.78
CA VAL A 597 -25.78 10.55 7.94
C VAL A 597 -25.91 11.27 6.60
N ALA A 598 -24.89 12.06 6.24
CA ALA A 598 -24.89 12.81 4.99
C ALA A 598 -24.83 11.85 3.80
N ASP A 599 -25.86 11.91 2.97
CA ASP A 599 -25.93 11.29 1.65
C ASP A 599 -24.83 11.91 0.75
N ASP A 600 -24.15 11.12 -0.07
CA ASP A 600 -23.01 11.51 -0.95
C ASP A 600 -23.44 12.50 -2.08
N ARG A 601 -24.64 13.09 -1.95
CA ARG A 601 -25.23 14.09 -2.86
C ARG A 601 -24.86 15.53 -2.51
N ASN A 602 -24.26 15.79 -1.34
CA ASN A 602 -24.01 17.16 -0.89
C ASN A 602 -22.70 17.73 -1.44
N VAL A 603 -22.86 18.78 -2.24
CA VAL A 603 -21.78 19.59 -2.81
C VAL A 603 -21.07 20.35 -1.69
N THR A 604 -19.76 20.14 -1.55
CA THR A 604 -18.91 20.98 -0.69
C THR A 604 -18.64 22.35 -1.35
N PRO A 605 -18.40 23.42 -0.58
CA PRO A 605 -18.07 24.74 -1.15
C PRO A 605 -16.86 24.71 -2.09
N ASP A 606 -15.91 23.82 -1.86
CA ASP A 606 -14.72 23.63 -2.69
C ASP A 606 -15.05 22.97 -4.04
N ASN A 607 -15.98 22.01 -4.05
CA ASN A 607 -16.51 21.41 -5.29
C ASN A 607 -17.23 22.46 -6.15
N LEU A 608 -18.05 23.33 -5.53
CA LEU A 608 -18.85 24.33 -6.25
C LEU A 608 -17.99 25.41 -6.94
N LYS A 609 -16.88 25.83 -6.31
CA LYS A 609 -15.97 26.84 -6.89
C LYS A 609 -15.22 26.35 -8.11
N ARG A 610 -14.91 25.04 -8.19
CA ARG A 610 -14.15 24.44 -9.30
C ARG A 610 -15.02 24.06 -10.49
N THR A 611 -16.29 23.69 -10.28
CA THR A 611 -17.22 23.38 -11.38
C THR A 611 -17.66 24.63 -12.18
N LEU A 612 -17.48 25.85 -11.65
CA LEU A 612 -17.96 27.09 -12.27
C LEU A 612 -16.99 27.74 -13.27
N THR A 613 -15.80 27.17 -13.52
CA THR A 613 -14.89 27.68 -14.56
C THR A 613 -15.14 26.98 -15.90
N ASN A 614 -16.14 27.46 -16.65
CA ASN A 614 -16.32 27.10 -18.06
C ASN A 614 -15.23 27.75 -18.93
N PRO A 615 -14.54 27.02 -19.83
CA PRO A 615 -13.73 27.64 -20.87
C PRO A 615 -14.62 28.18 -21.99
N SER A 616 -14.30 29.39 -22.46
CA SER A 616 -15.03 30.10 -23.52
C SER A 616 -14.93 29.35 -24.86
N ILE A 617 -16.07 29.15 -25.53
CA ILE A 617 -16.17 28.51 -26.85
C ILE A 617 -15.56 29.43 -27.91
N SER A 618 -14.55 28.95 -28.62
CA SER A 618 -14.02 29.55 -29.86
C SER A 618 -14.17 28.57 -31.01
N SER A 619 -14.62 29.06 -32.16
CA SER A 619 -14.95 28.28 -33.34
C SER A 619 -13.84 28.32 -34.40
N ALA A 620 -13.11 27.21 -34.61
CA ALA A 620 -12.35 26.90 -35.84
C ALA A 620 -12.02 25.38 -35.94
N PRO A 621 -11.80 24.81 -37.14
CA PRO A 621 -12.20 23.43 -37.44
C PRO A 621 -11.11 22.34 -37.40
N SER A 622 -11.52 21.16 -36.91
CA SER A 622 -11.11 19.74 -37.14
C SER A 622 -9.65 19.40 -37.51
N ALA A 623 -8.98 18.74 -36.57
CA ALA A 623 -7.91 17.76 -36.82
C ALA A 623 -8.24 16.46 -36.07
N LYS A 624 -7.83 15.32 -36.64
CA LYS A 624 -8.11 13.95 -36.19
C LYS A 624 -7.65 13.69 -34.75
N ASP A 625 -8.54 13.83 -33.80
CA ASP A 625 -8.57 13.07 -32.54
C ASP A 625 -10.03 13.09 -32.07
N PRO A 626 -10.61 11.97 -31.59
CA PRO A 626 -11.96 12.00 -31.00
C PRO A 626 -11.96 13.08 -29.92
N GLN A 627 -12.97 13.94 -29.92
CA GLN A 627 -13.03 15.11 -29.04
C GLN A 627 -12.66 14.70 -27.61
N LEU A 628 -11.51 15.19 -27.16
CA LEU A 628 -11.02 15.11 -25.79
C LEU A 628 -11.96 15.93 -24.90
N THR A 629 -13.09 15.33 -24.53
CA THR A 629 -13.98 15.87 -23.52
C THR A 629 -13.39 15.45 -22.19
N ASN A 630 -13.09 16.38 -21.27
CA ASN A 630 -12.77 16.01 -19.89
C ASN A 630 -14.01 15.34 -19.27
N ALA A 631 -14.16 14.04 -19.53
CA ALA A 631 -15.35 13.26 -19.26
C ALA A 631 -15.07 12.37 -18.05
N PRO A 632 -15.78 12.57 -16.93
CA PRO A 632 -15.54 11.76 -15.74
C PRO A 632 -15.97 10.31 -15.97
N GLY A 633 -15.09 9.36 -15.61
CA GLY A 633 -15.36 7.92 -15.61
C GLY A 633 -15.58 7.39 -14.19
N PHE A 634 -15.54 6.06 -14.01
CA PHE A 634 -15.75 5.41 -12.70
C PHE A 634 -14.48 4.89 -12.04
N ARG A 635 -13.30 5.23 -12.59
CA ARG A 635 -11.99 4.86 -12.02
C ARG A 635 -11.85 3.35 -11.75
N ALA A 636 -12.32 2.53 -12.66
CA ALA A 636 -12.32 1.07 -12.54
C ALA A 636 -13.06 0.50 -11.30
N ALA A 637 -14.02 1.25 -10.73
CA ALA A 637 -14.78 0.82 -9.57
C ALA A 637 -15.54 -0.49 -9.78
N GLU A 638 -16.00 -0.78 -11.00
CA GLU A 638 -16.60 -2.07 -11.34
C GLU A 638 -15.65 -3.26 -11.13
N ALA A 639 -14.33 -3.02 -11.18
CA ALA A 639 -13.34 -4.07 -11.03
C ALA A 639 -12.95 -4.29 -9.56
N PHE A 640 -13.00 -3.26 -8.71
CA PHE A 640 -12.66 -3.38 -7.30
C PHE A 640 -13.87 -3.41 -6.35
N VAL A 641 -15.10 -3.14 -6.77
CA VAL A 641 -16.29 -3.32 -5.94
C VAL A 641 -16.83 -4.74 -6.15
N ARG A 642 -16.35 -5.70 -5.37
CA ARG A 642 -16.52 -7.15 -5.65
C ARG A 642 -17.21 -7.92 -4.52
N PRO A 643 -17.95 -9.00 -4.84
CA PRO A 643 -18.51 -9.88 -3.82
C PRO A 643 -17.41 -10.53 -2.98
N THR A 644 -17.62 -10.64 -1.67
CA THR A 644 -16.59 -11.11 -0.73
C THR A 644 -17.22 -12.01 0.34
N PRO A 645 -16.70 -13.22 0.59
CA PRO A 645 -17.19 -14.08 1.65
C PRO A 645 -16.64 -13.60 3.00
N THR A 646 -17.24 -12.54 3.55
CA THR A 646 -16.74 -11.82 4.72
C THR A 646 -16.53 -12.73 5.93
N VAL A 647 -17.44 -13.68 6.15
CA VAL A 647 -17.29 -14.77 7.13
C VAL A 647 -17.87 -16.08 6.60
N VAL A 648 -17.18 -17.20 6.82
CA VAL A 648 -17.53 -18.53 6.30
C VAL A 648 -17.60 -19.56 7.42
N TYR A 649 -18.73 -20.27 7.55
CA TYR A 649 -18.83 -21.39 8.48
C TYR A 649 -18.11 -22.64 7.91
N GLY A 650 -16.84 -22.82 8.28
CA GLY A 650 -15.96 -23.84 7.73
C GLY A 650 -14.70 -23.23 7.12
N ASP A 651 -14.16 -23.89 6.10
CA ASP A 651 -12.98 -23.44 5.36
C ASP A 651 -13.34 -23.14 3.90
N ILE A 652 -12.81 -22.05 3.34
CA ILE A 652 -12.90 -21.74 1.92
C ILE A 652 -12.03 -22.73 1.15
N VAL A 653 -12.64 -23.45 0.22
CA VAL A 653 -11.96 -24.35 -0.73
C VAL A 653 -11.57 -23.57 -1.99
N SER A 654 -12.47 -22.72 -2.47
CA SER A 654 -12.22 -21.83 -3.61
C SER A 654 -13.21 -20.68 -3.62
N THR A 655 -12.76 -19.51 -4.04
CA THR A 655 -13.62 -18.34 -4.28
C THR A 655 -13.18 -17.65 -5.57
N GLY A 656 -14.09 -16.92 -6.21
CA GLY A 656 -13.74 -16.09 -7.37
C GLY A 656 -14.93 -15.37 -7.96
N PHE A 657 -14.67 -14.16 -8.45
CA PHE A 657 -15.62 -13.35 -9.20
C PHE A 657 -15.17 -13.22 -10.66
N ASP A 658 -16.03 -13.64 -11.59
CA ASP A 658 -15.88 -13.35 -13.02
C ASP A 658 -16.64 -12.07 -13.32
N LEU A 659 -15.90 -10.96 -13.45
CA LEU A 659 -16.47 -9.65 -13.76
C LEU A 659 -17.20 -9.64 -15.11
N ARG A 660 -16.65 -10.34 -16.12
CA ARG A 660 -17.19 -10.34 -17.48
C ARG A 660 -18.52 -11.08 -17.58
N GLN A 661 -18.66 -12.18 -16.83
CA GLN A 661 -19.89 -12.96 -16.76
C GLN A 661 -20.79 -12.55 -15.58
N CYS A 662 -20.35 -11.57 -14.77
CA CYS A 662 -20.98 -11.16 -13.52
C CYS A 662 -21.39 -12.38 -12.65
N THR A 663 -20.47 -13.33 -12.47
CA THR A 663 -20.73 -14.57 -11.74
C THR A 663 -19.77 -14.73 -10.58
N TYR A 664 -20.30 -14.95 -9.39
CA TYR A 664 -19.52 -15.25 -8.18
C TYR A 664 -19.67 -16.72 -7.80
N LEU A 665 -18.54 -17.36 -7.48
CA LEU A 665 -18.47 -18.76 -7.06
C LEU A 665 -17.77 -18.85 -5.71
N LEU A 666 -18.38 -19.57 -4.78
CA LEU A 666 -17.79 -19.92 -3.49
C LEU A 666 -17.97 -21.41 -3.23
N LYS A 667 -16.89 -22.09 -2.87
CA LYS A 667 -16.91 -23.46 -2.34
C LYS A 667 -16.33 -23.46 -0.94
N VAL A 668 -17.03 -24.14 -0.04
CA VAL A 668 -16.66 -24.24 1.37
C VAL A 668 -16.62 -25.70 1.79
N LYS A 669 -15.80 -26.01 2.80
CA LYS A 669 -15.79 -27.30 3.48
C LYS A 669 -16.16 -27.06 4.94
N ALA A 670 -17.36 -27.47 5.30
CA ALA A 670 -17.92 -27.25 6.62
C ALA A 670 -17.76 -28.50 7.49
N PRO A 671 -17.23 -28.38 8.72
CA PRO A 671 -17.12 -29.53 9.62
C PRO A 671 -18.48 -30.01 10.14
N LYS A 672 -19.49 -29.11 10.13
CA LYS A 672 -20.88 -29.34 10.54
C LYS A 672 -21.80 -28.47 9.69
N ALA A 673 -23.11 -28.69 9.80
CA ALA A 673 -24.08 -27.75 9.24
C ALA A 673 -23.97 -26.38 9.93
N ALA A 674 -24.10 -25.31 9.14
CA ALA A 674 -24.07 -23.94 9.65
C ALA A 674 -25.26 -23.70 10.59
N PRO A 675 -25.02 -23.30 11.85
CA PRO A 675 -26.08 -23.06 12.81
C PRO A 675 -26.85 -21.78 12.47
N ASP A 676 -28.07 -21.65 12.99
CA ASP A 676 -28.96 -20.53 12.63
C ASP A 676 -28.34 -19.16 12.99
N GLU A 677 -27.60 -19.08 14.09
CA GLU A 677 -26.95 -17.87 14.60
C GLU A 677 -25.63 -17.50 13.90
N ALA A 678 -24.99 -18.44 13.18
CA ALA A 678 -23.68 -18.21 12.55
C ALA A 678 -23.64 -18.71 11.10
N PRO A 679 -24.46 -18.14 10.19
CA PRO A 679 -24.39 -18.44 8.77
C PRO A 679 -23.06 -17.97 8.16
N THR A 680 -22.77 -18.51 6.98
CA THR A 680 -21.82 -17.91 6.05
C THR A 680 -22.41 -16.60 5.52
N ILE A 681 -21.62 -15.52 5.48
CA ILE A 681 -22.04 -14.19 5.01
C ILE A 681 -21.14 -13.78 3.85
N VAL A 682 -21.78 -13.32 2.78
CA VAL A 682 -21.13 -12.76 1.60
C VAL A 682 -21.57 -11.31 1.45
N TYR A 683 -20.64 -10.36 1.51
CA TYR A 683 -20.90 -9.00 1.03
C TYR A 683 -21.19 -9.08 -0.47
N LEU A 684 -22.32 -8.50 -0.90
CA LEU A 684 -22.81 -8.65 -2.26
C LEU A 684 -23.09 -7.27 -2.87
N PRO A 685 -22.19 -6.73 -3.72
CA PRO A 685 -22.32 -5.38 -4.24
C PRO A 685 -23.55 -5.24 -5.14
N GLU A 686 -24.44 -4.32 -4.79
CA GLU A 686 -25.71 -4.11 -5.49
C GLU A 686 -25.52 -3.75 -6.96
N TYR A 687 -24.46 -3.00 -7.29
CA TYR A 687 -24.12 -2.63 -8.67
C TYR A 687 -24.03 -3.84 -9.62
N HIS A 688 -23.45 -4.94 -9.12
CA HIS A 688 -23.30 -6.20 -9.87
C HIS A 688 -24.47 -7.16 -9.64
N PHE A 689 -25.02 -7.18 -8.43
CA PHE A 689 -26.05 -8.13 -8.02
C PHE A 689 -27.26 -7.40 -7.42
N PRO A 690 -28.05 -6.66 -8.22
CA PRO A 690 -29.28 -6.06 -7.72
C PRO A 690 -30.21 -7.16 -7.20
N LYS A 691 -30.85 -6.94 -6.04
CA LYS A 691 -31.68 -7.95 -5.36
C LYS A 691 -32.72 -8.60 -6.27
N GLU A 692 -33.33 -7.82 -7.17
CA GLU A 692 -34.39 -8.29 -8.08
C GLU A 692 -33.87 -8.92 -9.38
N GLN A 693 -32.56 -8.79 -9.66
CA GLN A 693 -31.93 -9.20 -10.93
C GLN A 693 -30.75 -10.15 -10.73
N CYS A 694 -30.63 -10.76 -9.55
CA CYS A 694 -29.61 -11.76 -9.27
C CYS A 694 -30.24 -13.14 -9.03
N GLU A 695 -29.55 -14.19 -9.49
CA GLU A 695 -29.92 -15.59 -9.29
C GLU A 695 -28.93 -16.24 -8.33
N VAL A 696 -29.44 -16.88 -7.28
CA VAL A 696 -28.63 -17.59 -6.27
C VAL A 696 -28.91 -19.08 -6.36
N ALA A 697 -27.86 -19.87 -6.59
CA ALA A 697 -27.89 -21.32 -6.56
C ALA A 697 -26.97 -21.86 -5.46
N VAL A 698 -27.49 -22.69 -4.58
CA VAL A 698 -26.75 -23.33 -3.48
C VAL A 698 -26.86 -24.85 -3.58
N SER A 699 -25.81 -25.58 -3.19
CA SER A 699 -25.82 -27.05 -3.14
C SER A 699 -26.71 -27.60 -2.04
N SER A 700 -26.89 -26.86 -0.94
CA SER A 700 -27.72 -27.27 0.19
C SER A 700 -28.21 -26.08 1.02
N GLY A 701 -29.21 -26.38 1.84
CA GLY A 701 -29.70 -25.49 2.89
C GLY A 701 -30.53 -24.31 2.37
N LYS A 702 -30.48 -23.19 3.08
CA LYS A 702 -31.28 -21.98 2.80
C LYS A 702 -30.36 -20.77 2.65
N TRP A 703 -30.80 -19.78 1.89
CA TRP A 703 -30.12 -18.49 1.76
C TRP A 703 -31.11 -17.34 1.88
N GLU A 704 -30.60 -16.16 2.22
CA GLU A 704 -31.37 -14.92 2.32
C GLU A 704 -30.53 -13.73 1.82
N LEU A 705 -31.14 -12.83 1.06
CA LEU A 705 -30.59 -11.51 0.75
C LEU A 705 -31.14 -10.49 1.73
N SER A 706 -30.27 -9.96 2.58
CA SER A 706 -30.59 -8.92 3.56
C SER A 706 -29.88 -7.61 3.23
N THR A 707 -30.49 -6.52 3.67
CA THR A 707 -29.88 -5.20 3.66
C THR A 707 -29.96 -4.67 5.08
N ASP A 708 -28.83 -4.27 5.65
CA ASP A 708 -28.73 -3.71 7.00
C ASP A 708 -27.75 -2.53 7.05
N ASP A 709 -27.89 -1.71 8.08
CA ASP A 709 -27.06 -0.54 8.38
C ASP A 709 -26.20 -0.73 9.63
N GLU A 710 -26.02 -1.99 10.08
CA GLU A 710 -25.30 -2.34 11.32
C GLU A 710 -23.85 -1.86 11.34
N GLU A 711 -23.26 -1.65 10.16
CA GLU A 711 -21.86 -1.23 9.96
C GLU A 711 -21.78 0.24 9.51
N GLY A 712 -22.68 1.08 10.01
CA GLY A 712 -22.68 2.54 9.80
C GLY A 712 -23.12 3.01 8.41
N THR A 713 -23.40 2.08 7.49
CA THR A 713 -23.96 2.34 6.16
C THR A 713 -24.78 1.14 5.70
N THR A 714 -25.77 1.39 4.86
CA THR A 714 -26.61 0.37 4.22
C THR A 714 -25.78 -0.53 3.31
N LEU A 715 -25.75 -1.83 3.58
CA LEU A 715 -25.03 -2.83 2.80
C LEU A 715 -25.93 -4.02 2.46
N GLN A 716 -25.85 -4.50 1.22
CA GLN A 716 -26.47 -5.76 0.82
C GLN A 716 -25.54 -6.94 1.14
N LYS A 717 -26.10 -7.96 1.79
CA LYS A 717 -25.40 -9.18 2.20
C LYS A 717 -26.24 -10.41 1.84
N LEU A 718 -25.55 -11.48 1.48
CA LEU A 718 -26.16 -12.80 1.36
C LEU A 718 -25.78 -13.64 2.59
N LYS A 719 -26.78 -14.16 3.29
CA LYS A 719 -26.62 -15.15 4.37
C LYS A 719 -26.90 -16.54 3.83
N TRP A 720 -26.05 -17.50 4.15
CA TRP A 720 -26.17 -18.88 3.68
C TRP A 720 -25.97 -19.88 4.83
N TRP A 721 -26.99 -20.69 5.07
CA TRP A 721 -26.99 -21.80 6.03
C TRP A 721 -26.90 -23.10 5.25
N HIS A 722 -25.73 -23.72 5.20
CA HIS A 722 -25.46 -24.94 4.42
C HIS A 722 -25.25 -26.16 5.31
N ALA A 723 -25.34 -27.35 4.70
CA ALA A 723 -25.04 -28.62 5.36
C ALA A 723 -23.52 -28.79 5.62
N GLU A 724 -23.17 -29.88 6.31
CA GLU A 724 -21.77 -30.29 6.51
C GLU A 724 -21.12 -30.79 5.20
N GLY A 725 -19.79 -30.90 5.20
CA GLY A 725 -19.02 -31.35 4.05
C GLY A 725 -18.75 -30.25 3.02
N GLU A 726 -18.46 -30.65 1.78
CA GLU A 726 -18.21 -29.71 0.68
C GLU A 726 -19.53 -29.15 0.14
N GLN A 727 -19.64 -27.83 0.11
CA GLN A 727 -20.82 -27.10 -0.33
C GLN A 727 -20.42 -26.00 -1.32
N SER A 728 -21.34 -25.65 -2.23
CA SER A 728 -21.11 -24.62 -3.24
C SER A 728 -22.24 -23.61 -3.30
N LEU A 729 -21.87 -22.34 -3.49
CA LEU A 729 -22.71 -21.20 -3.77
C LEU A 729 -22.29 -20.63 -5.12
N LYS A 730 -23.26 -20.39 -6.00
CA LYS A 730 -23.12 -19.62 -7.23
C LYS A 730 -24.12 -18.48 -7.22
N ILE A 731 -23.66 -17.27 -7.52
CA ILE A 731 -24.51 -16.10 -7.71
C ILE A 731 -24.27 -15.57 -9.12
N SER A 732 -25.32 -15.42 -9.90
CA SER A 732 -25.29 -14.80 -11.23
C SER A 732 -25.95 -13.42 -11.12
N GLY A 733 -25.24 -12.37 -11.54
CA GLY A 733 -25.70 -10.98 -11.49
C GLY A 733 -25.98 -10.40 -12.86
N LEU A 734 -26.08 -9.07 -12.92
CA LEU A 734 -26.35 -8.34 -14.14
C LEU A 734 -25.06 -8.17 -14.96
N VAL A 735 -25.05 -8.73 -16.17
CA VAL A 735 -23.94 -8.55 -17.12
C VAL A 735 -24.02 -7.15 -17.71
N ARG A 736 -23.03 -6.30 -17.38
CA ARG A 736 -22.96 -4.91 -17.86
C ARG A 736 -21.84 -4.75 -18.88
N LYS A 737 -22.01 -3.80 -19.80
CA LYS A 737 -20.90 -3.28 -20.60
C LYS A 737 -20.25 -2.14 -19.82
N HIS A 738 -18.97 -2.29 -19.50
CA HIS A 738 -18.21 -1.30 -18.73
C HIS A 738 -17.44 -0.34 -19.65
N ASN A 739 -17.05 0.83 -19.10
CA ASN A 739 -16.17 1.81 -19.78
C ASN A 739 -16.69 2.34 -21.12
N VAL A 740 -17.99 2.65 -21.21
CA VAL A 740 -18.61 3.27 -22.40
C VAL A 740 -18.35 4.80 -22.38
N PRO A 741 -17.71 5.39 -23.42
CA PRO A 741 -17.42 6.82 -23.46
C PRO A 741 -18.66 7.72 -23.40
N VAL A 742 -18.56 8.84 -22.67
CA VAL A 742 -19.63 9.85 -22.60
C VAL A 742 -19.78 10.53 -23.96
N GLY A 743 -20.96 10.40 -24.58
CA GLY A 743 -21.26 10.95 -25.92
C GLY A 743 -21.61 9.90 -26.98
N SER A 744 -21.52 8.60 -26.65
CA SER A 744 -22.19 7.54 -27.42
C SER A 744 -23.64 7.36 -26.93
N GLU A 745 -24.36 8.46 -26.72
CA GLU A 745 -25.77 8.49 -26.28
C GLU A 745 -26.64 7.69 -27.26
N GLU A 746 -26.74 6.38 -27.03
CA GLU A 746 -27.88 5.57 -27.45
C GLU A 746 -28.09 4.28 -26.63
N ASP A 747 -27.10 3.71 -25.92
CA ASP A 747 -27.29 2.34 -25.36
C ASP A 747 -26.67 2.05 -23.98
N ALA A 748 -27.02 2.83 -22.95
CA ALA A 748 -26.96 2.33 -21.56
C ALA A 748 -28.36 2.08 -21.00
N GLY A 749 -29.28 3.04 -21.17
CA GLY A 749 -30.68 2.89 -20.74
C GLY A 749 -31.57 2.08 -21.70
N TYR A 750 -31.23 2.02 -22.99
CA TYR A 750 -32.07 1.34 -23.99
C TYR A 750 -31.92 -0.19 -23.94
N LEU A 751 -30.72 -0.71 -23.66
CA LEU A 751 -30.52 -2.13 -23.35
C LEU A 751 -31.17 -2.55 -22.02
N GLU A 752 -31.13 -1.70 -20.98
CA GLU A 752 -31.85 -1.92 -19.71
C GLU A 752 -33.37 -1.95 -19.95
N GLN A 753 -33.92 -1.09 -20.83
CA GLN A 753 -35.33 -1.14 -21.25
C GLN A 753 -35.65 -2.35 -22.14
N CYS A 754 -34.75 -2.78 -23.02
CA CYS A 754 -34.97 -3.96 -23.86
C CYS A 754 -34.96 -5.27 -23.06
N GLN A 755 -34.14 -5.36 -22.00
CA GLN A 755 -34.14 -6.51 -21.08
C GLN A 755 -35.38 -6.54 -20.18
N GLN A 756 -35.94 -5.38 -19.81
CA GLN A 756 -37.24 -5.30 -19.13
C GLN A 756 -38.43 -5.65 -20.04
N GLY A 757 -38.31 -5.48 -21.36
CA GLY A 757 -39.39 -5.66 -22.32
C GLY A 757 -39.56 -7.07 -22.89
N TYR A 758 -38.54 -7.93 -22.84
CA TYR A 758 -38.58 -9.24 -23.48
C TYR A 758 -38.08 -10.37 -22.58
N GLY A 759 -39.03 -11.02 -21.91
CA GLY A 759 -38.82 -12.38 -21.39
C GLY A 759 -38.64 -13.34 -22.57
N PHE A 760 -37.39 -13.52 -23.03
CA PHE A 760 -37.05 -14.54 -24.01
C PHE A 760 -35.95 -15.47 -23.49
N ASN A 761 -36.39 -16.70 -23.27
CA ASN A 761 -35.65 -17.87 -22.82
C ASN A 761 -34.83 -18.42 -24.00
N PHE A 762 -33.53 -18.12 -24.08
CA PHE A 762 -32.65 -18.77 -25.06
C PHE A 762 -32.14 -20.10 -24.52
N GLY A 763 -33.01 -21.09 -24.56
CA GLY A 763 -32.75 -22.44 -24.09
C GLY A 763 -33.52 -23.50 -24.87
N SER A 764 -33.43 -23.51 -26.20
CA SER A 764 -33.49 -24.72 -27.05
C SER A 764 -33.58 -24.34 -28.52
N CYS A 765 -32.56 -24.69 -29.30
CA CYS A 765 -32.74 -24.95 -30.73
C CYS A 765 -31.63 -25.90 -31.20
N SER A 766 -31.83 -27.17 -30.92
CA SER A 766 -31.28 -28.28 -31.70
C SER A 766 -32.39 -28.79 -32.62
N VAL A 767 -32.25 -28.70 -33.94
CA VAL A 767 -32.71 -29.71 -34.93
C VAL A 767 -31.98 -29.51 -36.26
N MET A 768 -31.32 -30.60 -36.69
CA MET A 768 -30.76 -31.01 -38.00
C MET A 768 -29.57 -30.26 -38.60
#